data_AF-A0A217EU20-F1
#
_entry.id   AF-A0A217EU20-F1
#
_cell.length_a   1.000
_cell.length_b   1.000
_cell.length_c   1.000
_cell.angle_alpha   90.00
_cell.angle_beta   90.00
_cell.angle_gamma   90.00
#
_symmetry.space_group_name_H-M   'P 1'
#
loop_
_entity.id
_entity.type
_entity.pdbx_description
1 polymer ?
#
loop_
_entity_poly.entity_id
_entity_poly.type
_entity_poly.pdbx_seq_one_letter_code
_entity_poly.pdbx_strand_id
1 'polypeptide(L)'
;MKKNLIRKTALATLLVQFLSPLSVAFTPAIASAVQPNRDTTATADVNDNQAAARLARAASRAGTFLSNAPDTDAAASLASASASGYASAEVQQWLSQFGTARTTIDVDKDFSLKGSSLDLLVPLHDSPDLLTFAQGGIRRADDRTQSSLGLGVRSFGPDSMLGASAFIDHDLSRRHTRAGLGIEYWRDNLRLGANSYMRLSGWKDSPDVTDYLERPANGWDITARGWLPSLPQLGASLGFERYYGEEVGLFGHSNRQKDPYAATAGLNWTPFPLLTLNAEQRQGKGSASDSRLGLELRYTPGVSWTHQTSPDSVAALRSLSGARHDLVERNSNIVLEYKKKEVIFLKTQEQVTGYAGEQKPLSVEIKSRHPAERIEWQAPELEAAGGIIMSSGPYSHAVILPAWQPGRAVHGNTYTVRGVAVDSRGNRSAASSTRVVVSQAAISPALSGLSLSSLNLVPDGTSAQKVTLTLRDAAGNPVDVDESEIVTERSDNTNKNAARAARGLAQVGHFVRISAGSYDLTVTPGTKEEHFTLTPYVRGYSAGTITVNISQTLSDANSSLVVGQPVTDTDTPVPVMLTLRDEASIPINGQKVRFSSGQDGVTFSDVQESAGGVYTATMHATRTGVVTVSAIVNGIQLAQPQATVTVKAGSVSQTTSTLKTDRTGYASHEDVVLTLTLKDASGNSVTEVDLASATFTAPGLQEKEGSAWTQAGGVWTRTFTATTAGTGLTASVTLGDRTVTSAPYSITAGAASAATSTLAVSGGANGTFTAGDEMTVTFTPRDAQDNPATITAEAADTITVANAAPAQGSAWTQAGGVWTRTFTATTAGTGLTAGVTLGDGTVTSAPYSVTAGAASAATSTLVVSGNMFWIGDEITVTFTPRDAQGNIANMPPESPDTINIPGAAPAQGSGSAWMPAGGTWLMTGIAQNEGSNMVASITLADGIVPSAPYTITAGATN
;
A
#
# COMPACT_ATOMS: atom_id res chain seq x y z
N MET A 1 -52.01 36.25 67.02
CA MET A 1 -51.92 37.56 67.72
C MET A 1 -50.54 38.23 67.72
N LYS A 2 -49.38 37.52 67.66
CA LYS A 2 -48.04 38.19 67.63
C LYS A 2 -47.58 38.76 66.26
N LYS A 3 -48.19 38.38 65.13
CA LYS A 3 -47.83 38.89 63.78
C LYS A 3 -48.40 40.29 63.45
N ASN A 4 -49.50 40.71 64.09
CA ASN A 4 -50.10 42.03 63.84
C ASN A 4 -49.41 43.16 64.60
N LEU A 5 -48.81 42.88 65.76
CA LEU A 5 -48.09 43.89 66.54
C LEU A 5 -46.76 44.26 65.85
N ILE A 6 -46.02 43.26 65.35
CA ILE A 6 -44.70 43.46 64.69
C ILE A 6 -44.83 44.20 63.34
N ARG A 7 -45.91 43.98 62.58
CA ARG A 7 -46.17 44.75 61.34
C ARG A 7 -46.51 46.22 61.62
N LYS A 8 -47.25 46.50 62.71
CA LYS A 8 -47.62 47.87 63.11
C LYS A 8 -46.41 48.67 63.61
N THR A 9 -45.50 48.06 64.39
CA THR A 9 -44.27 48.73 64.82
C THR A 9 -43.27 48.90 63.68
N ALA A 10 -43.15 47.93 62.76
CA ALA A 10 -42.20 48.03 61.65
C ALA A 10 -42.56 49.16 60.66
N LEU A 11 -43.84 49.42 60.39
CA LEU A 11 -44.26 50.53 59.52
C LEU A 11 -43.93 51.90 60.14
N ALA A 12 -44.17 52.07 61.43
CA ALA A 12 -43.85 53.30 62.16
C ALA A 12 -42.34 53.53 62.27
N THR A 13 -41.55 52.47 62.51
CA THR A 13 -40.08 52.54 62.56
C THR A 13 -39.46 52.80 61.19
N LEU A 14 -40.01 52.24 60.10
CA LEU A 14 -39.55 52.55 58.74
C LEU A 14 -39.80 54.02 58.40
N LEU A 15 -40.96 54.56 58.76
CA LEU A 15 -41.30 55.97 58.50
C LEU A 15 -40.33 56.93 59.22
N VAL A 16 -39.96 56.61 60.46
CA VAL A 16 -39.02 57.41 61.28
C VAL A 16 -37.57 57.26 60.80
N GLN A 17 -37.15 56.06 60.37
CA GLN A 17 -35.80 55.80 59.85
C GLN A 17 -35.58 56.36 58.43
N PHE A 18 -36.64 56.53 57.61
CA PHE A 18 -36.53 57.19 56.31
C PHE A 18 -36.49 58.73 56.41
N LEU A 19 -37.06 59.32 57.47
CA LEU A 19 -37.06 60.78 57.68
C LEU A 19 -35.74 61.34 58.23
N SER A 20 -34.92 60.51 58.89
CA SER A 20 -33.70 60.96 59.59
C SER A 20 -32.47 61.24 58.69
N PRO A 21 -32.26 60.57 57.53
CA PRO A 21 -31.17 60.90 56.61
C PRO A 21 -31.55 61.89 55.49
N LEU A 22 -32.84 62.19 55.30
CA LEU A 22 -33.31 63.13 54.27
C LEU A 22 -33.02 64.61 54.60
N SER A 23 -32.75 64.93 55.87
CA SER A 23 -32.31 66.26 56.32
C SER A 23 -30.88 66.62 55.91
N VAL A 24 -30.06 65.65 55.48
CA VAL A 24 -28.63 65.88 55.18
C VAL A 24 -28.32 65.87 53.67
N ALA A 25 -29.21 65.32 52.82
CA ALA A 25 -28.91 65.11 51.40
C ALA A 25 -29.58 66.11 50.43
N PHE A 26 -30.58 66.89 50.87
CA PHE A 26 -31.24 67.90 50.01
C PHE A 26 -30.83 69.35 50.28
N THR A 27 -29.90 69.56 51.21
CA THR A 27 -29.41 70.89 51.59
C THR A 27 -28.54 71.60 50.53
N PRO A 28 -27.84 70.95 49.56
CA PRO A 28 -27.00 71.70 48.61
C PRO A 28 -27.67 72.07 47.27
N ALA A 29 -28.84 71.51 46.92
CA ALA A 29 -29.46 71.72 45.61
C ALA A 29 -30.47 72.88 45.53
N ILE A 30 -31.03 73.32 46.66
CA ILE A 30 -31.92 74.50 46.70
C ILE A 30 -31.11 75.81 46.83
N ALA A 31 -29.86 75.73 47.30
CA ALA A 31 -28.98 76.90 47.47
C ALA A 31 -28.40 77.45 46.16
N SER A 32 -28.45 76.71 45.05
CA SER A 32 -27.79 77.08 43.79
C SER A 32 -28.71 77.74 42.75
N ALA A 33 -30.02 77.84 43.01
CA ALA A 33 -30.98 78.41 42.05
C ALA A 33 -31.40 79.88 42.34
N VAL A 34 -30.96 80.48 43.46
CA VAL A 34 -31.19 81.92 43.72
C VAL A 34 -30.00 82.50 44.48
N GLN A 35 -29.12 83.24 43.80
CA GLN A 35 -28.38 84.34 44.43
C GLN A 35 -28.12 85.46 43.41
N PRO A 36 -28.66 86.67 43.63
CA PRO A 36 -27.90 87.87 43.40
C PRO A 36 -27.06 88.18 44.66
N ASN A 37 -25.76 88.00 44.51
CA ASN A 37 -24.63 88.60 45.23
C ASN A 37 -24.92 89.34 46.57
N ARG A 38 -24.37 88.84 47.71
CA ARG A 38 -23.51 89.59 48.66
C ARG A 38 -23.08 88.79 49.90
N ASP A 39 -21.87 89.09 50.36
CA ASP A 39 -21.19 88.64 51.58
C ASP A 39 -22.00 88.82 52.88
N THR A 40 -21.98 87.83 53.77
CA THR A 40 -21.56 87.93 55.20
C THR A 40 -21.82 86.63 55.98
N THR A 41 -20.91 86.32 56.90
CA THR A 41 -20.96 85.28 57.94
C THR A 41 -22.02 85.54 59.02
N ALA A 42 -22.90 84.58 59.33
CA ALA A 42 -23.46 84.32 60.68
C ALA A 42 -24.42 83.11 60.72
N THR A 43 -24.16 82.18 61.66
CA THR A 43 -25.07 81.38 62.51
C THR A 43 -26.47 81.01 62.01
N ALA A 44 -26.71 79.70 61.80
CA ALA A 44 -28.05 79.11 61.67
C ALA A 44 -28.68 78.91 63.06
N ASP A 45 -29.70 79.72 63.38
CA ASP A 45 -30.43 79.69 64.65
C ASP A 45 -31.90 79.23 64.45
N VAL A 46 -32.30 78.21 65.23
CA VAL A 46 -33.63 77.90 65.80
C VAL A 46 -34.86 77.58 64.90
N ASN A 47 -34.89 77.81 63.58
CA ASN A 47 -36.10 77.51 62.78
C ASN A 47 -36.26 76.06 62.24
N ASP A 48 -35.21 75.23 62.24
CA ASP A 48 -35.23 73.88 61.63
C ASP A 48 -36.10 72.86 62.37
N ASN A 49 -36.26 73.00 63.69
CA ASN A 49 -37.01 72.03 64.50
C ASN A 49 -38.53 72.05 64.26
N GLN A 50 -39.10 73.15 63.75
CA GLN A 50 -40.55 73.23 63.54
C GLN A 50 -41.01 72.52 62.27
N ALA A 51 -40.26 72.63 61.17
CA ALA A 51 -40.60 71.97 59.90
C ALA A 51 -40.45 70.45 60.00
N ALA A 52 -39.36 69.97 60.59
CA ALA A 52 -39.14 68.56 60.88
C ALA A 52 -40.21 67.98 61.82
N ALA A 53 -40.60 68.72 62.87
CA ALA A 53 -41.66 68.29 63.79
C ALA A 53 -43.07 68.32 63.17
N ARG A 54 -43.34 69.20 62.17
CA ARG A 54 -44.60 69.21 61.41
C ARG A 54 -44.65 68.02 60.44
N LEU A 55 -43.56 67.75 59.72
CA LEU A 55 -43.43 66.60 58.83
C LEU A 55 -43.53 65.27 59.59
N ALA A 56 -42.87 65.14 60.74
CA ALA A 56 -42.94 63.96 61.59
C ALA A 56 -44.35 63.74 62.21
N ARG A 57 -45.07 64.81 62.56
CA ARG A 57 -46.46 64.73 63.05
C ARG A 57 -47.45 64.38 61.95
N ALA A 58 -47.30 64.95 60.75
CA ALA A 58 -48.12 64.60 59.58
C ALA A 58 -47.88 63.12 59.19
N ALA A 59 -46.61 62.70 59.13
CA ALA A 59 -46.23 61.33 58.80
C ALA A 59 -46.70 60.30 59.84
N SER A 60 -46.57 60.59 61.14
CA SER A 60 -47.04 59.69 62.21
C SER A 60 -48.57 59.56 62.27
N ARG A 61 -49.34 60.63 62.04
CA ARG A 61 -50.81 60.59 62.00
C ARG A 61 -51.34 59.89 60.74
N ALA A 62 -50.73 60.16 59.57
CA ALA A 62 -51.04 59.43 58.34
C ALA A 62 -50.68 57.94 58.47
N GLY A 63 -49.53 57.61 59.06
CA GLY A 63 -49.11 56.24 59.35
C GLY A 63 -50.07 55.51 60.29
N THR A 64 -50.61 56.19 61.31
CA THR A 64 -51.56 55.59 62.26
C THR A 64 -52.91 55.29 61.59
N PHE A 65 -53.43 56.20 60.77
CA PHE A 65 -54.65 56.00 59.98
C PHE A 65 -54.50 54.83 58.98
N LEU A 66 -53.42 54.84 58.19
CA LEU A 66 -53.10 53.79 57.21
C LEU A 66 -52.82 52.42 57.88
N SER A 67 -52.33 52.40 59.12
CA SER A 67 -52.05 51.16 59.86
C SER A 67 -53.28 50.52 60.52
N ASN A 68 -54.38 51.26 60.66
CA ASN A 68 -55.61 50.79 61.30
C ASN A 68 -56.67 50.32 60.29
N ALA A 69 -56.51 50.59 59.00
CA ALA A 69 -57.35 50.05 57.93
C ALA A 69 -56.47 49.48 56.79
N PRO A 70 -55.94 48.25 56.93
CA PRO A 70 -54.99 47.68 55.98
C PRO A 70 -55.62 47.14 54.68
N ASP A 71 -56.96 47.14 54.55
CA ASP A 71 -57.70 46.61 53.40
C ASP A 71 -58.50 47.72 52.67
N THR A 72 -59.07 47.39 51.50
CA THR A 72 -59.74 48.25 50.49
C THR A 72 -60.75 49.29 51.01
N ASP A 73 -61.16 49.19 52.27
CA ASP A 73 -62.15 50.05 52.90
C ASP A 73 -61.63 51.46 53.25
N ALA A 74 -60.33 51.73 53.21
CA ALA A 74 -59.80 53.08 53.49
C ALA A 74 -60.20 54.10 52.40
N ALA A 75 -60.10 53.73 51.12
CA ALA A 75 -60.55 54.57 50.02
C ALA A 75 -62.09 54.63 49.94
N ALA A 76 -62.79 53.53 50.24
CA ALA A 76 -64.26 53.48 50.27
C ALA A 76 -64.86 54.25 51.46
N SER A 77 -64.22 54.24 52.63
CA SER A 77 -64.64 55.03 53.81
C SER A 77 -64.40 56.53 53.59
N LEU A 78 -63.31 56.92 52.94
CA LEU A 78 -63.09 58.31 52.56
C LEU A 78 -64.06 58.75 51.44
N ALA A 79 -64.29 57.91 50.43
CA ALA A 79 -65.25 58.19 49.35
C ALA A 79 -66.69 58.28 49.87
N SER A 80 -67.10 57.41 50.81
CA SER A 80 -68.43 57.45 51.45
C SER A 80 -68.59 58.64 52.40
N ALA A 81 -67.55 59.03 53.15
CA ALA A 81 -67.53 60.25 53.96
C ALA A 81 -67.56 61.53 53.10
N SER A 82 -66.96 61.49 51.90
CA SER A 82 -67.00 62.60 50.94
C SER A 82 -68.36 62.70 50.25
N ALA A 83 -68.99 61.57 49.94
CA ALA A 83 -70.29 61.51 49.27
C ALA A 83 -71.48 61.91 50.18
N SER A 84 -71.36 61.78 51.50
CA SER A 84 -72.43 62.08 52.46
C SER A 84 -72.52 63.56 52.89
N GLY A 85 -71.60 64.42 52.44
CA GLY A 85 -71.64 65.88 52.66
C GLY A 85 -71.34 66.37 54.09
N TYR A 86 -71.22 65.46 55.06
CA TYR A 86 -70.85 65.76 56.45
C TYR A 86 -69.58 65.01 56.83
N ALA A 87 -68.42 65.68 56.72
CA ALA A 87 -67.21 65.16 57.35
C ALA A 87 -67.30 65.38 58.87
N SER A 88 -67.04 64.33 59.67
CA SER A 88 -66.96 64.47 61.12
C SER A 88 -65.89 65.50 61.50
N ALA A 89 -66.08 66.20 62.63
CA ALA A 89 -65.14 67.24 63.08
C ALA A 89 -63.68 66.73 63.17
N GLU A 90 -63.50 65.45 63.51
CA GLU A 90 -62.20 64.77 63.57
C GLU A 90 -61.55 64.62 62.19
N VAL A 91 -62.33 64.31 61.13
CA VAL A 91 -61.83 64.19 59.75
C VAL A 91 -61.51 65.57 59.17
N GLN A 92 -62.32 66.60 59.44
CA GLN A 92 -62.04 67.97 59.00
C GLN A 92 -60.80 68.55 59.67
N GLN A 93 -60.63 68.31 60.98
CA GLN A 93 -59.45 68.75 61.73
C GLN A 93 -58.18 68.00 61.32
N TRP A 94 -58.30 66.72 60.93
CA TRP A 94 -57.19 65.98 60.34
C TRP A 94 -56.87 66.50 58.93
N LEU A 95 -57.88 66.82 58.12
CA LEU A 95 -57.69 67.27 56.75
C LEU A 95 -57.15 68.71 56.66
N SER A 96 -57.47 69.59 57.61
CA SER A 96 -57.09 71.02 57.56
C SER A 96 -55.59 71.31 57.49
N GLN A 97 -54.74 70.33 57.79
CA GLN A 97 -53.28 70.42 57.68
C GLN A 97 -52.74 70.12 56.26
N PHE A 98 -53.59 69.62 55.35
CA PHE A 98 -53.23 69.28 53.97
C PHE A 98 -53.65 70.38 53.01
N GLY A 99 -52.88 70.57 51.93
CA GLY A 99 -53.24 71.46 50.83
C GLY A 99 -54.21 70.79 49.85
N THR A 100 -54.00 69.50 49.57
CA THR A 100 -54.90 68.70 48.71
C THR A 100 -54.92 67.25 49.18
N ALA A 101 -56.12 66.65 49.19
CA ALA A 101 -56.31 65.21 49.27
C ALA A 101 -57.00 64.73 47.99
N ARG A 102 -56.44 63.70 47.35
CA ARG A 102 -56.98 63.11 46.12
C ARG A 102 -57.18 61.61 46.27
N THR A 103 -58.36 61.14 45.88
CA THR A 103 -58.67 59.72 45.73
C THR A 103 -58.95 59.41 44.28
N THR A 104 -58.32 58.37 43.73
CA THR A 104 -58.63 57.88 42.38
C THR A 104 -59.14 56.44 42.43
N ILE A 105 -60.06 56.12 41.52
CA ILE A 105 -60.57 54.78 41.26
C ILE A 105 -60.56 54.58 39.75
N ASP A 106 -59.80 53.60 39.27
CA ASP A 106 -59.64 53.30 37.85
C ASP A 106 -60.23 51.93 37.52
N VAL A 107 -61.06 51.86 36.48
CA VAL A 107 -61.63 50.63 35.93
C VAL A 107 -61.25 50.44 34.46
N ASP A 108 -61.19 49.19 34.01
CA ASP A 108 -61.01 48.89 32.59
C ASP A 108 -62.33 48.96 31.79
N LYS A 109 -62.25 48.66 30.49
CA LYS A 109 -63.41 48.60 29.58
C LYS A 109 -64.50 47.60 30.00
N ASP A 110 -64.16 46.62 30.83
CA ASP A 110 -65.08 45.59 31.34
C ASP A 110 -65.61 45.96 32.74
N PHE A 111 -65.35 47.20 33.20
CA PHE A 111 -65.67 47.74 34.52
C PHE A 111 -65.02 46.99 35.69
N SER A 112 -63.92 46.27 35.45
CA SER A 112 -63.11 45.66 36.51
C SER A 112 -62.20 46.70 37.15
N LEU A 113 -62.15 46.72 38.49
CA LEU A 113 -61.24 47.58 39.25
C LEU A 113 -59.77 47.27 38.89
N LYS A 114 -59.04 48.27 38.39
CA LYS A 114 -57.60 48.20 38.05
C LYS A 114 -56.72 48.95 39.03
N GLY A 115 -57.23 50.01 39.63
CA GLY A 115 -56.46 50.85 40.52
C GLY A 115 -57.33 51.59 41.53
N SER A 116 -56.79 51.76 42.73
CA SER A 116 -57.29 52.75 43.67
C SER A 116 -56.13 53.44 44.39
N SER A 117 -56.24 54.75 44.64
CA SER A 117 -55.23 55.49 45.39
C SER A 117 -55.82 56.53 46.34
N LEU A 118 -55.02 56.87 47.35
CA LEU A 118 -55.17 58.06 48.19
C LEU A 118 -53.83 58.78 48.24
N ASP A 119 -53.79 60.01 47.76
CA ASP A 119 -52.61 60.88 47.71
C ASP A 119 -52.89 62.19 48.47
N LEU A 120 -51.92 62.64 49.26
CA LEU A 120 -52.02 63.80 50.14
C LEU A 120 -50.83 64.73 49.93
N LEU A 121 -51.09 66.02 49.77
CA LEU A 121 -50.07 67.08 49.73
C LEU A 121 -50.14 67.95 50.99
N VAL A 122 -49.00 68.15 51.64
CA VAL A 122 -48.84 68.96 52.86
C VAL A 122 -47.94 70.15 52.53
N PRO A 123 -48.46 71.40 52.52
CA PRO A 123 -47.63 72.60 52.50
C PRO A 123 -46.74 72.66 53.75
N LEU A 124 -45.43 72.75 53.57
CA LEU A 124 -44.45 72.91 54.65
C LEU A 124 -44.14 74.39 54.88
N HIS A 125 -43.95 75.12 53.78
CA HIS A 125 -43.84 76.57 53.73
C HIS A 125 -44.63 77.09 52.53
N ASP A 126 -45.49 78.08 52.75
CA ASP A 126 -46.46 78.52 51.75
C ASP A 126 -46.51 80.06 51.71
N SER A 127 -45.85 80.65 50.72
CA SER A 127 -45.82 82.09 50.46
C SER A 127 -46.27 82.38 49.02
N PRO A 128 -46.58 83.63 48.63
CA PRO A 128 -47.05 83.94 47.28
C PRO A 128 -46.12 83.43 46.16
N ASP A 129 -44.81 83.55 46.36
CA ASP A 129 -43.81 83.24 45.32
C ASP A 129 -43.17 81.85 45.48
N LEU A 130 -43.39 81.16 46.61
CA LEU A 130 -42.74 79.89 46.93
C LEU A 130 -43.65 78.96 47.74
N LEU A 131 -43.78 77.72 47.28
CA LEU A 131 -44.36 76.61 48.03
C LEU A 131 -43.31 75.51 48.19
N THR A 132 -42.99 75.13 49.42
CA THR A 132 -42.35 73.84 49.70
C THR A 132 -43.37 72.89 50.29
N PHE A 133 -43.35 71.63 49.86
CA PHE A 133 -44.37 70.66 50.24
C PHE A 133 -43.79 69.26 50.44
N ALA A 134 -44.52 68.46 51.22
CA ALA A 134 -44.37 67.02 51.26
C ALA A 134 -45.60 66.35 50.63
N GLN A 135 -45.39 65.27 49.89
CA GLN A 135 -46.47 64.49 49.29
C GLN A 135 -46.33 63.03 49.70
N GLY A 136 -47.42 62.44 50.20
CA GLY A 136 -47.49 61.04 50.58
C GLY A 136 -48.69 60.36 49.94
N GLY A 137 -48.58 59.09 49.59
CA GLY A 137 -49.69 58.35 49.02
C GLY A 137 -49.61 56.85 49.23
N ILE A 138 -50.78 56.21 49.21
CA ILE A 138 -50.94 54.75 49.18
C ILE A 138 -51.82 54.38 48.00
N ARG A 139 -51.51 53.27 47.33
CA ARG A 139 -52.27 52.80 46.19
C ARG A 139 -52.28 51.28 46.10
N ARG A 140 -53.34 50.73 45.51
CA ARG A 140 -53.42 49.33 45.09
C ARG A 140 -53.61 49.28 43.58
N ALA A 141 -52.65 48.67 42.89
CA ALA A 141 -52.69 48.47 41.44
C ALA A 141 -51.96 47.16 41.10
N ASP A 142 -52.46 46.40 40.13
CA ASP A 142 -51.91 45.09 39.72
C ASP A 142 -51.69 44.13 40.91
N ASP A 143 -52.67 44.03 41.80
CA ASP A 143 -52.63 43.27 43.06
C ASP A 143 -51.54 43.65 44.07
N ARG A 144 -50.85 44.76 43.84
CA ARG A 144 -49.77 45.26 44.68
C ARG A 144 -50.22 46.47 45.47
N THR A 145 -49.89 46.48 46.75
CA THR A 145 -50.03 47.66 47.60
C THR A 145 -48.70 48.41 47.59
N GLN A 146 -48.74 49.68 47.18
CA GLN A 146 -47.56 50.53 46.99
C GLN A 146 -47.73 51.84 47.77
N SER A 147 -46.65 52.36 48.32
CA SER A 147 -46.61 53.67 48.98
C SER A 147 -45.59 54.58 48.31
N SER A 148 -45.85 55.89 48.35
CA SER A 148 -44.96 56.92 47.83
C SER A 148 -44.79 58.01 48.88
N LEU A 149 -43.58 58.52 49.03
CA LEU A 149 -43.26 59.68 49.86
C LEU A 149 -42.29 60.58 49.11
N GLY A 150 -42.60 61.87 49.03
CA GLY A 150 -41.75 62.84 48.33
C GLY A 150 -41.78 64.23 48.93
N LEU A 151 -40.81 65.03 48.50
CA LEU A 151 -40.65 66.43 48.83
C LEU A 151 -40.59 67.21 47.51
N GLY A 152 -41.10 68.44 47.51
CA GLY A 152 -41.02 69.31 46.35
C GLY A 152 -41.01 70.78 46.69
N VAL A 153 -40.62 71.57 45.69
CA VAL A 153 -40.59 73.02 45.72
C VAL A 153 -41.21 73.55 44.44
N ARG A 154 -42.01 74.60 44.54
CA ARG A 154 -42.64 75.33 43.43
C ARG A 154 -42.39 76.82 43.61
N SER A 155 -41.80 77.44 42.61
CA SER A 155 -41.58 78.89 42.54
C SER A 155 -42.56 79.51 41.55
N PHE A 156 -43.30 80.52 42.00
CA PHE A 156 -44.35 81.19 41.24
C PHE A 156 -43.85 82.55 40.76
N GLY A 157 -43.96 82.78 39.46
CA GLY A 157 -43.90 84.11 38.86
C GLY A 157 -45.29 84.62 38.49
N PRO A 158 -45.40 85.75 37.74
CA PRO A 158 -46.69 86.33 37.38
C PRO A 158 -47.59 85.39 36.57
N ASP A 159 -47.04 84.73 35.55
CA ASP A 159 -47.81 83.95 34.56
C ASP A 159 -47.33 82.49 34.45
N SER A 160 -46.39 82.06 35.31
CA SER A 160 -45.84 80.70 35.27
C SER A 160 -45.34 80.21 36.62
N MET A 161 -45.30 78.89 36.78
CA MET A 161 -44.69 78.21 37.93
C MET A 161 -43.63 77.22 37.45
N LEU A 162 -42.48 77.19 38.13
CA LEU A 162 -41.44 76.19 37.98
C LEU A 162 -41.34 75.34 39.24
N GLY A 163 -41.36 74.02 39.09
CA GLY A 163 -41.31 73.09 40.20
C GLY A 163 -40.26 72.00 40.04
N ALA A 164 -39.79 71.49 41.17
CA ALA A 164 -38.94 70.31 41.24
C ALA A 164 -39.39 69.42 42.41
N SER A 165 -39.33 68.11 42.23
CA SER A 165 -39.74 67.14 43.25
C SER A 165 -38.86 65.90 43.25
N ALA A 166 -38.77 65.26 44.41
CA ALA A 166 -38.09 63.98 44.61
C ALA A 166 -38.97 63.03 45.41
N PHE A 167 -39.04 61.77 45.00
CA PHE A 167 -39.90 60.74 45.57
C PHE A 167 -39.14 59.45 45.85
N ILE A 168 -39.54 58.75 46.90
CA ILE A 168 -39.27 57.34 47.14
C ILE A 168 -40.59 56.58 47.04
N ASP A 169 -40.65 55.64 46.11
CA ASP A 169 -41.75 54.68 46.01
C ASP A 169 -41.31 53.35 46.60
N HIS A 170 -42.21 52.70 47.34
CA HIS A 170 -42.00 51.39 47.90
C HIS A 170 -43.20 50.48 47.65
N ASP A 171 -42.95 49.34 47.03
CA ASP A 171 -43.90 48.25 46.89
C ASP A 171 -43.91 47.41 48.16
N LEU A 172 -44.99 47.49 48.93
CA LEU A 172 -45.15 46.77 50.19
C LEU A 172 -45.44 45.28 49.98
N SER A 173 -46.04 44.92 48.84
CA SER A 173 -46.36 43.54 48.48
C SER A 173 -45.11 42.75 48.08
N ARG A 174 -44.20 43.38 47.32
CA ARG A 174 -43.01 42.70 46.72
C ARG A 174 -41.67 43.23 47.19
N ARG A 175 -41.68 44.25 48.06
CA ARG A 175 -40.51 44.87 48.69
C ARG A 175 -39.57 45.53 47.69
N HIS A 176 -40.09 46.12 46.62
CA HIS A 176 -39.29 46.86 45.65
C HIS A 176 -39.25 48.35 45.96
N THR A 177 -38.10 48.99 45.76
CA THR A 177 -37.91 50.41 46.08
C THR A 177 -37.37 51.15 44.86
N ARG A 178 -37.90 52.34 44.59
CA ARG A 178 -37.56 53.19 43.45
C ARG A 178 -37.46 54.64 43.91
N ALA A 179 -36.51 55.39 43.37
CA ALA A 179 -36.46 56.84 43.49
C ALA A 179 -37.03 57.48 42.21
N GLY A 180 -37.69 58.62 42.37
CA GLY A 180 -38.19 59.45 41.29
C GLY A 180 -37.71 60.89 41.43
N LEU A 181 -37.35 61.53 40.32
CA LEU A 181 -37.07 62.96 40.25
C LEU A 181 -37.98 63.58 39.20
N GLY A 182 -38.65 64.67 39.54
CA GLY A 182 -39.62 65.34 38.68
C GLY A 182 -39.35 66.83 38.55
N ILE A 183 -39.65 67.38 37.38
CA ILE A 183 -39.69 68.82 37.12
C ILE A 183 -41.06 69.21 36.57
N GLU A 184 -41.51 70.41 36.93
CA GLU A 184 -42.85 70.93 36.60
C GLU A 184 -42.71 72.31 35.95
N TYR A 185 -43.49 72.57 34.90
CA TYR A 185 -43.68 73.90 34.31
C TYR A 185 -45.16 74.14 34.06
N TRP A 186 -45.78 75.04 34.82
CA TRP A 186 -47.22 75.30 34.73
C TRP A 186 -47.51 76.74 34.32
N ARG A 187 -48.67 76.93 33.69
CA ARG A 187 -49.34 78.21 33.42
C ARG A 187 -50.83 78.06 33.73
N ASP A 188 -51.57 79.15 33.64
CA ASP A 188 -53.03 79.06 33.66
C ASP A 188 -53.52 78.11 32.56
N ASN A 189 -54.35 77.14 32.95
CA ASN A 189 -54.91 76.10 32.08
C ASN A 189 -53.89 75.15 31.41
N LEU A 190 -52.61 75.14 31.80
CA LEU A 190 -51.59 74.26 31.23
C LEU A 190 -50.63 73.73 32.30
N ARG A 191 -50.40 72.43 32.30
CA ARG A 191 -49.41 71.77 33.16
C ARG A 191 -48.52 70.86 32.33
N LEU A 192 -47.22 71.06 32.46
CA LEU A 192 -46.21 70.17 31.90
C LEU A 192 -45.40 69.57 33.05
N GLY A 193 -45.13 68.27 32.95
CA GLY A 193 -44.31 67.53 33.90
C GLY A 193 -43.37 66.58 33.19
N ALA A 194 -42.17 66.41 33.71
CA ALA A 194 -41.24 65.37 33.27
C ALA A 194 -40.64 64.67 34.48
N ASN A 195 -40.65 63.34 34.47
CA ASN A 195 -40.21 62.52 35.59
C ASN A 195 -39.19 61.48 35.14
N SER A 196 -38.20 61.21 35.97
CA SER A 196 -37.22 60.13 35.80
C SER A 196 -37.30 59.17 36.98
N TYR A 197 -37.21 57.87 36.68
CA TYR A 197 -37.38 56.76 37.62
C TYR A 197 -36.13 55.90 37.66
N MET A 198 -35.59 55.73 38.85
CA MET A 198 -34.36 54.99 39.10
C MET A 198 -34.58 53.91 40.16
N ARG A 199 -34.23 52.67 39.83
CA ARG A 199 -34.32 51.54 40.77
C ARG A 199 -33.39 51.74 41.96
N LEU A 200 -33.86 51.38 43.15
CA LEU A 200 -33.04 51.30 44.38
C LEU A 200 -32.91 49.87 44.90
N SER A 201 -33.82 48.96 44.52
CA SER A 201 -33.74 47.53 44.84
C SER A 201 -33.31 46.67 43.65
N GLY A 202 -32.50 45.63 43.90
CA GLY A 202 -32.07 44.66 42.88
C GLY A 202 -33.10 43.57 42.57
N TRP A 203 -32.66 42.56 41.83
CA TRP A 203 -33.44 41.37 41.45
C TRP A 203 -33.91 40.56 42.66
N LYS A 204 -35.18 40.16 42.65
CA LYS A 204 -35.81 39.31 43.67
C LYS A 204 -36.69 38.27 43.00
N ASP A 205 -37.03 37.20 43.69
CA ASP A 205 -37.95 36.19 43.17
C ASP A 205 -39.32 36.79 42.84
N SER A 206 -39.81 36.54 41.62
CA SER A 206 -41.13 37.00 41.20
C SER A 206 -42.23 36.05 41.70
N PRO A 207 -43.26 36.57 42.40
CA PRO A 207 -44.42 35.79 42.77
C PRO A 207 -45.42 35.60 41.60
N ASP A 208 -45.37 36.44 40.57
CA ASP A 208 -46.36 36.39 39.46
C ASP A 208 -45.92 35.51 38.30
N VAL A 209 -44.61 35.35 38.11
CA VAL A 209 -44.05 34.66 36.94
C VAL A 209 -43.10 33.56 37.42
N THR A 210 -43.56 32.32 37.27
CA THR A 210 -42.81 31.11 37.63
C THR A 210 -41.45 31.08 36.96
N ASP A 211 -40.40 30.86 37.74
CA ASP A 211 -39.00 30.82 37.31
C ASP A 211 -38.46 32.16 36.80
N TYR A 212 -38.97 33.29 37.28
CA TYR A 212 -38.42 34.62 37.01
C TYR A 212 -38.00 35.35 38.27
N LEU A 213 -37.06 36.27 38.09
CA LEU A 213 -36.74 37.35 39.00
C LEU A 213 -37.45 38.63 38.52
N GLU A 214 -37.72 39.56 39.43
CA GLU A 214 -38.27 40.89 39.16
C GLU A 214 -37.50 42.00 39.90
N ARG A 215 -37.52 43.22 39.36
CA ARG A 215 -37.01 44.46 39.99
C ARG A 215 -37.66 45.70 39.36
N PRO A 216 -37.56 46.91 39.96
CA PRO A 216 -37.99 48.14 39.29
C PRO A 216 -37.24 48.37 37.99
N ALA A 217 -37.99 48.68 36.93
CA ALA A 217 -37.43 49.17 35.67
C ALA A 217 -37.04 50.65 35.81
N ASN A 218 -35.89 51.02 35.25
CA ASN A 218 -35.57 52.44 35.08
C ASN A 218 -36.37 52.98 33.90
N GLY A 219 -36.76 54.25 33.98
CA GLY A 219 -37.54 54.87 32.91
C GLY A 219 -37.77 56.34 33.15
N TRP A 220 -38.58 56.94 32.30
CA TRP A 220 -38.99 58.34 32.42
C TRP A 220 -40.35 58.53 31.76
N ASP A 221 -41.03 59.61 32.14
CA ASP A 221 -42.25 60.06 31.47
C ASP A 221 -42.24 61.58 31.27
N ILE A 222 -43.04 62.01 30.29
CA ILE A 222 -43.40 63.41 30.06
C ILE A 222 -44.92 63.46 29.97
N THR A 223 -45.51 64.44 30.66
CA THR A 223 -46.95 64.64 30.74
C THR A 223 -47.30 66.08 30.40
N ALA A 224 -48.40 66.26 29.68
CA ALA A 224 -49.00 67.55 29.37
C ALA A 224 -50.50 67.47 29.64
N ARG A 225 -51.03 68.37 30.47
CA ARG A 225 -52.47 68.54 30.70
C ARG A 225 -52.88 69.95 30.39
N GLY A 226 -53.94 70.10 29.61
CA GLY A 226 -54.50 71.40 29.24
C GLY A 226 -56.01 71.44 29.41
N TRP A 227 -56.53 72.61 29.74
CA TRP A 227 -57.98 72.86 29.83
C TRP A 227 -58.38 73.98 28.87
N LEU A 228 -59.59 73.91 28.31
CA LEU A 228 -60.10 74.96 27.44
C LEU A 228 -60.42 76.21 28.27
N PRO A 229 -59.80 77.38 28.01
CA PRO A 229 -60.07 78.58 28.82
C PRO A 229 -61.55 79.03 28.78
N SER A 230 -62.24 78.79 27.65
CA SER A 230 -63.67 79.07 27.48
C SER A 230 -64.59 78.00 28.09
N LEU A 231 -64.06 76.82 28.42
CA LEU A 231 -64.79 75.70 29.01
C LEU A 231 -63.86 74.93 29.97
N PRO A 232 -63.50 75.50 31.15
CA PRO A 232 -62.46 74.98 32.03
C PRO A 232 -62.81 73.63 32.68
N GLN A 233 -64.06 73.20 32.55
CA GLN A 233 -64.53 71.87 32.93
C GLN A 233 -63.98 70.78 32.00
N LEU A 234 -63.62 71.11 30.75
CA LEU A 234 -63.11 70.15 29.77
C LEU A 234 -61.60 70.31 29.60
N GLY A 235 -60.87 69.20 29.78
CA GLY A 235 -59.44 69.10 29.58
C GLY A 235 -59.03 67.91 28.74
N ALA A 236 -57.80 67.97 28.26
CA ALA A 236 -57.12 66.88 27.58
C ALA A 236 -55.75 66.63 28.22
N SER A 237 -55.34 65.36 28.25
CA SER A 237 -54.03 64.93 28.71
C SER A 237 -53.29 64.17 27.62
N LEU A 238 -51.98 64.42 27.52
CA LEU A 238 -51.05 63.66 26.70
C LEU A 238 -49.89 63.20 27.58
N GLY A 239 -49.56 61.93 27.50
CA GLY A 239 -48.43 61.33 28.23
C GLY A 239 -47.58 60.51 27.29
N PHE A 240 -46.28 60.51 27.51
CA PHE A 240 -45.35 59.58 26.87
C PHE A 240 -44.41 59.00 27.93
N GLU A 241 -44.30 57.68 28.00
CA GLU A 241 -43.46 56.96 28.95
C GLU A 241 -42.54 55.96 28.25
N ARG A 242 -41.32 55.82 28.76
CA ARG A 242 -40.29 54.90 28.26
C ARG A 242 -39.60 54.22 29.41
N TYR A 243 -39.49 52.91 29.35
CA TYR A 243 -38.75 52.11 30.33
C TYR A 243 -37.69 51.24 29.65
N TYR A 244 -36.66 50.87 30.41
CA TYR A 244 -35.50 50.13 29.93
C TYR A 244 -35.33 48.81 30.68
N GLY A 245 -35.06 47.75 29.94
CA GLY A 245 -34.90 46.38 30.43
C GLY A 245 -35.23 45.33 29.37
N GLU A 246 -34.77 44.08 29.58
CA GLU A 246 -35.00 42.98 28.64
C GLU A 246 -36.46 42.55 28.56
N GLU A 247 -37.10 42.39 29.72
CA GLU A 247 -38.51 42.02 29.83
C GLU A 247 -39.24 42.96 30.78
N VAL A 248 -39.66 44.13 30.31
CA VAL A 248 -40.36 45.12 31.14
C VAL A 248 -41.88 44.99 30.99
N GLY A 249 -42.59 44.89 32.11
CA GLY A 249 -44.05 44.74 32.17
C GLY A 249 -44.80 46.08 32.21
N LEU A 250 -44.67 46.93 31.19
CA LEU A 250 -45.34 48.25 31.13
C LEU A 250 -46.88 48.13 31.04
N PHE A 251 -47.35 47.07 30.39
CA PHE A 251 -48.76 46.71 30.24
C PHE A 251 -49.13 45.48 31.09
N GLY A 252 -48.41 45.27 32.21
CA GLY A 252 -48.60 44.14 33.10
C GLY A 252 -47.58 43.01 32.89
N HIS A 253 -47.52 42.08 33.86
CA HIS A 253 -46.51 41.02 33.92
C HIS A 253 -46.67 39.95 32.82
N SER A 254 -47.83 39.85 32.15
CA SER A 254 -48.07 38.92 31.04
C SER A 254 -47.64 39.49 29.68
N ASN A 255 -47.51 40.81 29.56
CA ASN A 255 -47.13 41.52 28.33
C ASN A 255 -45.78 42.22 28.53
N ARG A 256 -44.72 41.42 28.71
CA ARG A 256 -43.36 41.91 28.94
C ARG A 256 -42.65 42.15 27.63
N GLN A 257 -41.95 43.28 27.52
CA GLN A 257 -41.33 43.70 26.28
C GLN A 257 -39.94 44.28 26.50
N LYS A 258 -39.07 44.11 25.49
CA LYS A 258 -37.74 44.74 25.44
C LYS A 258 -37.89 46.24 25.23
N ASP A 259 -37.39 47.00 26.20
CA ASP A 259 -37.45 48.46 26.28
C ASP A 259 -38.79 48.98 25.72
N PRO A 260 -39.90 48.97 26.48
CA PRO A 260 -41.21 49.39 26.02
C PRO A 260 -41.39 50.91 26.10
N TYR A 261 -42.28 51.43 25.26
CA TYR A 261 -42.81 52.79 25.36
C TYR A 261 -44.33 52.75 25.36
N ALA A 262 -44.96 53.78 25.88
CA ALA A 262 -46.39 54.02 25.72
C ALA A 262 -46.69 55.51 25.52
N ALA A 263 -47.67 55.79 24.67
CA ALA A 263 -48.29 57.09 24.52
C ALA A 263 -49.73 57.00 25.06
N THR A 264 -50.11 57.95 25.90
CA THR A 264 -51.44 58.02 26.51
C THR A 264 -52.11 59.30 26.07
N ALA A 265 -53.34 59.19 25.56
CA ALA A 265 -54.21 60.32 25.31
C ALA A 265 -55.45 60.20 26.20
N GLY A 266 -55.82 61.28 26.89
CA GLY A 266 -56.94 61.30 27.81
C GLY A 266 -57.84 62.52 27.65
N LEU A 267 -59.11 62.34 28.00
CA LEU A 267 -60.10 63.40 28.16
C LEU A 267 -60.50 63.47 29.63
N ASN A 268 -60.60 64.70 30.14
CA ASN A 268 -60.91 64.98 31.55
C ASN A 268 -62.14 65.89 31.61
N TRP A 269 -63.15 65.50 32.36
CA TRP A 269 -64.33 66.35 32.62
C TRP A 269 -64.51 66.58 34.12
N THR A 270 -64.39 67.83 34.54
CA THR A 270 -64.52 68.27 35.93
C THR A 270 -65.77 69.14 36.06
N PRO A 271 -66.95 68.57 36.35
CA PRO A 271 -68.19 69.34 36.49
C PRO A 271 -68.12 70.38 37.62
N PHE A 272 -67.38 70.09 38.69
CA PHE A 272 -67.10 70.98 39.82
C PHE A 272 -65.78 70.53 40.48
N PRO A 273 -65.08 71.38 41.26
CA PRO A 273 -63.71 71.09 41.71
C PRO A 273 -63.48 69.77 42.46
N LEU A 274 -64.49 69.27 43.18
CA LEU A 274 -64.41 68.02 43.94
C LEU A 274 -64.36 66.76 43.06
N LEU A 275 -64.93 66.79 41.85
CA LEU A 275 -65.10 65.58 41.02
C LEU A 275 -64.49 65.77 39.64
N THR A 276 -63.67 64.82 39.20
CA THR A 276 -63.18 64.72 37.82
C THR A 276 -63.41 63.31 37.29
N LEU A 277 -63.95 63.21 36.07
CA LEU A 277 -64.08 61.97 35.32
C LEU A 277 -63.02 61.95 34.22
N ASN A 278 -62.30 60.83 34.11
CA ASN A 278 -61.20 60.64 33.16
C ASN A 278 -61.53 59.47 32.22
N ALA A 279 -61.24 59.65 30.94
CA ALA A 279 -61.23 58.57 29.95
C ALA A 279 -59.88 58.59 29.25
N GLU A 280 -59.10 57.52 29.38
CA GLU A 280 -57.73 57.43 28.88
C GLU A 280 -57.56 56.24 27.94
N GLN A 281 -56.86 56.45 26.83
CA GLN A 281 -56.39 55.42 25.92
C GLN A 281 -54.86 55.44 25.92
N ARG A 282 -54.25 54.33 26.33
CA ARG A 282 -52.81 54.12 26.32
C ARG A 282 -52.44 53.11 25.24
N GLN A 283 -51.54 53.50 24.35
CA GLN A 283 -51.04 52.67 23.25
C GLN A 283 -49.53 52.47 23.40
N GLY A 284 -49.07 51.23 23.29
CA GLY A 284 -47.67 50.87 23.44
C GLY A 284 -47.06 50.23 22.21
N LYS A 285 -45.81 49.78 22.37
CA LYS A 285 -45.10 48.97 21.38
C LYS A 285 -45.86 47.66 21.09
N GLY A 286 -45.86 47.24 19.82
CA GLY A 286 -46.64 46.10 19.33
C GLY A 286 -48.15 46.39 19.34
N SER A 287 -48.96 45.38 19.69
CA SER A 287 -50.41 45.51 19.83
C SER A 287 -50.87 45.86 21.25
N ALA A 288 -49.95 46.29 22.13
CA ALA A 288 -50.26 46.58 23.52
C ALA A 288 -51.12 47.85 23.63
N SER A 289 -52.30 47.72 24.23
CA SER A 289 -53.22 48.83 24.47
C SER A 289 -53.97 48.65 25.79
N ASP A 290 -54.39 49.75 26.39
CA ASP A 290 -55.11 49.79 27.66
C ASP A 290 -56.08 50.98 27.66
N SER A 291 -57.35 50.72 27.92
CA SER A 291 -58.42 51.74 27.98
C SER A 291 -58.93 51.82 29.41
N ARG A 292 -58.91 53.03 29.99
CA ARG A 292 -59.26 53.25 31.40
C ARG A 292 -60.32 54.33 31.55
N LEU A 293 -61.29 54.06 32.42
CA LEU A 293 -62.22 55.05 32.95
C LEU A 293 -61.85 55.30 34.41
N GLY A 294 -61.56 56.56 34.74
CA GLY A 294 -61.11 56.98 36.07
C GLY A 294 -62.09 57.92 36.73
N LEU A 295 -62.36 57.72 38.01
CA LEU A 295 -63.05 58.65 38.89
C LEU A 295 -62.04 59.26 39.87
N GLU A 296 -61.97 60.58 39.90
CA GLU A 296 -61.09 61.34 40.79
C GLU A 296 -61.92 62.23 41.71
N LEU A 297 -61.71 62.08 43.02
CA LEU A 297 -62.25 62.93 44.07
C LEU A 297 -61.13 63.78 44.66
N ARG A 298 -61.23 65.10 44.52
CA ARG A 298 -60.24 66.08 45.00
C ARG A 298 -60.85 66.95 46.09
N TYR A 299 -60.38 66.77 47.32
CA TYR A 299 -60.75 67.63 48.45
C TYR A 299 -59.64 68.63 48.77
N THR A 300 -59.97 69.91 48.84
CA THR A 300 -59.04 71.00 49.18
C THR A 300 -59.45 71.59 50.54
N PRO A 301 -58.74 71.25 51.62
CA PRO A 301 -59.04 71.74 52.97
C PRO A 301 -58.97 73.27 53.05
N GLY A 302 -59.88 73.88 53.82
CA GLY A 302 -59.99 75.34 53.95
C GLY A 302 -60.82 76.03 52.87
N VAL A 303 -61.14 75.34 51.76
CA VAL A 303 -62.12 75.82 50.77
C VAL A 303 -63.52 75.37 51.20
N SER A 304 -64.49 76.30 51.22
CA SER A 304 -65.86 75.96 51.60
C SER A 304 -66.46 74.86 50.70
N TRP A 305 -67.37 74.06 51.25
CA TRP A 305 -68.03 72.99 50.49
C TRP A 305 -68.73 73.49 49.23
N THR A 306 -69.38 74.66 49.29
CA THR A 306 -70.07 75.28 48.15
C THR A 306 -69.09 75.62 47.02
N HIS A 307 -67.90 76.12 47.34
CA HIS A 307 -66.86 76.36 46.33
C HIS A 307 -66.34 75.06 45.71
N GLN A 308 -66.22 73.97 46.47
CA GLN A 308 -65.75 72.67 45.95
C GLN A 308 -66.80 71.93 45.11
N THR A 309 -68.08 72.26 45.27
CA THR A 309 -69.21 71.61 44.56
C THR A 309 -69.91 72.52 43.55
N SER A 310 -69.43 73.77 43.37
CA SER A 310 -69.94 74.70 42.37
C SER A 310 -69.19 74.60 41.03
N PRO A 311 -69.89 74.46 39.89
CA PRO A 311 -69.29 74.51 38.56
C PRO A 311 -68.53 75.81 38.24
N ASP A 312 -68.94 76.93 38.84
CA ASP A 312 -68.33 78.25 38.59
C ASP A 312 -66.91 78.36 39.17
N SER A 313 -66.59 77.53 40.17
CA SER A 313 -65.27 77.50 40.80
C SER A 313 -64.21 76.77 39.96
N VAL A 314 -64.59 76.10 38.87
CA VAL A 314 -63.66 75.30 38.07
C VAL A 314 -62.64 76.18 37.35
N ALA A 315 -63.03 77.39 36.89
CA ALA A 315 -62.09 78.32 36.27
C ALA A 315 -60.94 78.70 37.22
N ALA A 316 -61.26 79.02 38.47
CA ALA A 316 -60.27 79.33 39.50
C ALA A 316 -59.37 78.12 39.83
N LEU A 317 -59.88 76.89 39.71
CA LEU A 317 -59.09 75.67 39.89
C LEU A 317 -57.95 75.52 38.87
N ARG A 318 -58.14 76.06 37.65
CA ARG A 318 -57.19 75.93 36.54
C ARG A 318 -56.14 77.03 36.50
N SER A 319 -56.31 78.09 37.29
CA SER A 319 -55.29 79.13 37.43
C SER A 319 -54.09 78.61 38.24
N LEU A 320 -52.94 79.27 38.11
CA LEU A 320 -51.76 78.98 38.91
C LEU A 320 -52.02 79.09 40.42
N SER A 321 -52.82 80.09 40.82
CA SER A 321 -53.15 80.31 42.22
C SER A 321 -54.04 79.21 42.79
N GLY A 322 -55.03 78.73 42.05
CA GLY A 322 -55.89 77.63 42.49
C GLY A 322 -55.23 76.26 42.39
N ALA A 323 -54.30 76.10 41.45
CA ALA A 323 -53.56 74.87 41.23
C ALA A 323 -52.33 74.71 42.16
N ARG A 324 -51.95 75.74 42.93
CA ARG A 324 -50.68 75.78 43.68
C ARG A 324 -50.43 74.54 44.54
N HIS A 325 -51.48 73.98 45.13
CA HIS A 325 -51.43 72.81 46.02
C HIS A 325 -51.76 71.48 45.32
N ASP A 326 -51.79 71.44 43.99
CA ASP A 326 -52.09 70.22 43.26
C ASP A 326 -50.97 69.18 43.40
N LEU A 327 -51.33 67.91 43.35
CA LEU A 327 -50.36 66.83 43.47
C LEU A 327 -49.42 66.80 42.26
N VAL A 328 -48.18 66.34 42.49
CA VAL A 328 -47.20 66.16 41.41
C VAL A 328 -47.72 65.15 40.39
N GLU A 329 -47.64 65.53 39.10
CA GLU A 329 -48.02 64.68 37.98
C GLU A 329 -46.89 63.71 37.63
N ARG A 330 -47.07 62.44 38.03
CA ARG A 330 -46.10 61.36 37.82
C ARG A 330 -46.76 59.99 37.85
N ASN A 331 -46.11 58.99 37.27
CA ASN A 331 -46.45 57.58 37.45
C ASN A 331 -45.87 57.04 38.77
N SER A 332 -46.67 57.06 39.85
CA SER A 332 -46.22 56.47 41.12
C SER A 332 -46.34 54.94 41.20
N ASN A 333 -46.86 54.26 40.17
CA ASN A 333 -46.78 52.80 40.11
C ASN A 333 -45.35 52.38 39.70
N ILE A 334 -44.78 51.43 40.43
CA ILE A 334 -43.46 50.88 40.12
C ILE A 334 -43.61 49.87 38.98
N VAL A 335 -43.23 50.28 37.77
CA VAL A 335 -43.07 49.37 36.62
C VAL A 335 -41.92 48.40 36.90
N LEU A 336 -42.17 47.11 36.70
CA LEU A 336 -41.19 46.05 36.95
C LEU A 336 -40.57 45.53 35.65
N GLU A 337 -39.29 45.20 35.74
CA GLU A 337 -38.52 44.40 34.78
C GLU A 337 -38.39 42.98 35.34
N TYR A 338 -38.41 41.99 34.46
CA TYR A 338 -38.30 40.58 34.76
C TYR A 338 -37.05 39.96 34.12
N LYS A 339 -36.52 38.91 34.73
CA LYS A 339 -35.39 38.13 34.19
C LYS A 339 -35.63 36.66 34.46
N LYS A 340 -35.66 35.85 33.40
CA LYS A 340 -35.79 34.39 33.52
C LYS A 340 -34.65 33.83 34.36
N LYS A 341 -34.98 32.97 35.32
CA LYS A 341 -34.00 32.20 36.11
C LYS A 341 -33.41 31.12 35.22
N GLU A 342 -32.12 30.90 35.38
CA GLU A 342 -31.50 29.68 34.86
C GLU A 342 -31.87 28.53 35.80
N VAL A 343 -32.80 27.68 35.33
CA VAL A 343 -33.33 26.53 36.09
C VAL A 343 -32.81 25.18 35.58
N ILE A 344 -32.07 25.23 34.47
CA ILE A 344 -31.33 24.12 33.90
C ILE A 344 -29.92 24.63 33.57
N PHE A 345 -28.93 23.89 34.02
CA PHE A 345 -27.52 24.17 33.82
C PHE A 345 -26.93 23.01 33.03
N LEU A 346 -26.19 23.37 31.98
CA LEU A 346 -25.39 22.44 31.20
C LEU A 346 -23.93 22.80 31.38
N LYS A 347 -23.13 21.83 31.84
CA LYS A 347 -21.69 21.91 31.79
C LYS A 347 -21.19 20.84 30.82
N THR A 348 -20.64 21.28 29.71
CA THR A 348 -19.91 20.40 28.80
C THR A 348 -18.45 20.31 29.25
N GLN A 349 -17.76 19.24 28.86
CA GLN A 349 -16.30 19.19 29.02
C GLN A 349 -15.62 20.35 28.25
N GLU A 350 -14.52 20.87 28.79
CA GLU A 350 -13.86 22.06 28.22
C GLU A 350 -13.25 21.79 26.85
N GLN A 351 -12.63 20.61 26.69
CA GLN A 351 -11.91 20.25 25.48
C GLN A 351 -12.05 18.77 25.15
N VAL A 352 -12.15 18.48 23.85
CA VAL A 352 -12.00 17.17 23.25
C VAL A 352 -10.88 17.26 22.24
N THR A 353 -9.92 16.34 22.34
CA THR A 353 -8.79 16.25 21.42
C THR A 353 -8.78 14.87 20.78
N GLY A 354 -8.53 14.81 19.48
CA GLY A 354 -8.39 13.57 18.74
C GLY A 354 -7.85 13.79 17.34
N TYR A 355 -7.71 12.71 16.59
CA TYR A 355 -7.28 12.76 15.19
C TYR A 355 -8.46 12.85 14.24
N ALA A 356 -8.20 13.27 13.01
CA ALA A 356 -9.21 13.32 11.95
C ALA A 356 -9.95 11.97 11.81
N GLY A 357 -11.27 12.01 11.71
CA GLY A 357 -12.13 10.83 11.59
C GLY A 357 -12.40 10.08 12.90
N GLU A 358 -11.69 10.36 14.00
CA GLU A 358 -12.00 9.72 15.29
C GLU A 358 -13.37 10.15 15.82
N GLN A 359 -14.08 9.20 16.42
CA GLN A 359 -15.30 9.49 17.19
C GLN A 359 -14.92 9.72 18.65
N LYS A 360 -15.25 10.90 19.19
CA LYS A 360 -15.02 11.24 20.60
C LYS A 360 -16.34 11.56 21.31
N PRO A 361 -16.55 11.08 22.55
CA PRO A 361 -17.76 11.38 23.31
C PRO A 361 -17.82 12.87 23.69
N LEU A 362 -19.01 13.46 23.64
CA LEU A 362 -19.32 14.79 24.17
C LEU A 362 -19.93 14.65 25.57
N SER A 363 -19.08 14.62 26.59
CA SER A 363 -19.49 14.45 27.98
C SER A 363 -20.17 15.71 28.52
N VAL A 364 -21.26 15.50 29.24
CA VAL A 364 -22.12 16.56 29.77
C VAL A 364 -22.53 16.29 31.21
N GLU A 365 -22.61 17.34 32.01
CA GLU A 365 -23.25 17.33 33.33
C GLU A 365 -24.47 18.27 33.27
N ILE A 366 -25.65 17.72 33.59
CA ILE A 366 -26.90 18.49 33.61
C ILE A 366 -27.40 18.59 35.05
N LYS A 367 -27.61 19.82 35.52
CA LYS A 367 -28.33 20.11 36.76
C LYS A 367 -29.59 20.85 36.42
N SER A 368 -30.75 20.26 36.70
CA SER A 368 -32.03 20.84 36.30
C SER A 368 -33.06 20.72 37.41
N ARG A 369 -33.84 21.78 37.62
CA ARG A 369 -34.98 21.81 38.54
C ARG A 369 -36.13 20.93 38.03
N HIS A 370 -36.32 20.88 36.71
CA HIS A 370 -37.27 20.01 36.03
C HIS A 370 -36.54 18.89 35.31
N PRO A 371 -37.17 17.73 35.03
CA PRO A 371 -36.54 16.67 34.26
C PRO A 371 -35.97 17.23 32.94
N ALA A 372 -34.68 17.00 32.68
CA ALA A 372 -34.09 17.28 31.39
C ALA A 372 -34.81 16.46 30.30
N GLU A 373 -34.80 16.92 29.05
CA GLU A 373 -35.44 16.23 27.92
C GLU A 373 -34.45 15.93 26.80
N ARG A 374 -33.67 16.93 26.37
CA ARG A 374 -32.70 16.80 25.27
C ARG A 374 -31.59 17.84 25.36
N ILE A 375 -30.56 17.68 24.53
CA ILE A 375 -29.53 18.69 24.29
C ILE A 375 -29.55 19.06 22.82
N GLU A 376 -29.61 20.36 22.54
CA GLU A 376 -29.49 20.92 21.19
C GLU A 376 -28.05 21.35 20.97
N TRP A 377 -27.38 20.75 19.98
CA TRP A 377 -26.00 21.06 19.63
C TRP A 377 -25.94 21.97 18.40
N GLN A 378 -24.99 22.89 18.39
CA GLN A 378 -24.66 23.75 17.25
C GLN A 378 -23.15 23.75 17.04
N ALA A 379 -22.72 23.41 15.83
CA ALA A 379 -21.31 23.32 15.48
C ALA A 379 -21.04 23.76 14.02
N PRO A 380 -21.43 24.98 13.61
CA PRO A 380 -21.41 25.38 12.20
C PRO A 380 -20.01 25.33 11.57
N GLU A 381 -18.98 25.73 12.31
CA GLU A 381 -17.58 25.69 11.85
C GLU A 381 -17.05 24.25 11.72
N LEU A 382 -17.45 23.37 12.64
CA LEU A 382 -17.06 21.96 12.62
C LEU A 382 -17.74 21.22 11.46
N GLU A 383 -19.03 21.46 11.27
CA GLU A 383 -19.83 20.89 10.19
C GLU A 383 -19.35 21.37 8.81
N ALA A 384 -19.00 22.65 8.68
CA ALA A 384 -18.41 23.21 7.46
C ALA A 384 -17.04 22.59 7.12
N ALA A 385 -16.29 22.14 8.13
CA ALA A 385 -15.04 21.41 7.95
C ALA A 385 -15.23 19.89 7.72
N GLY A 386 -16.47 19.42 7.65
CA GLY A 386 -16.82 18.01 7.42
C GLY A 386 -16.94 17.15 8.68
N GLY A 387 -16.97 17.75 9.87
CA GLY A 387 -17.21 17.06 11.13
C GLY A 387 -18.69 16.78 11.37
N ILE A 388 -19.01 15.79 12.21
CA ILE A 388 -20.40 15.34 12.43
C ILE A 388 -20.68 15.20 13.93
N ILE A 389 -21.81 15.74 14.40
CA ILE A 389 -22.33 15.46 15.74
C ILE A 389 -23.31 14.29 15.65
N MET A 390 -22.97 13.18 16.28
CA MET A 390 -23.83 11.99 16.37
C MET A 390 -24.61 11.98 17.68
N SER A 391 -25.89 11.64 17.59
CA SER A 391 -26.74 11.38 18.77
C SER A 391 -26.97 9.88 18.92
N SER A 392 -26.72 9.36 20.12
CA SER A 392 -27.02 7.97 20.53
C SER A 392 -28.07 7.91 21.66
N GLY A 393 -28.66 9.04 22.02
CA GLY A 393 -29.71 9.19 23.02
C GLY A 393 -29.91 10.66 23.42
N PRO A 394 -30.91 10.99 24.26
CA PRO A 394 -31.23 12.38 24.62
C PRO A 394 -30.08 13.15 25.28
N TYR A 395 -29.11 12.44 25.89
CA TYR A 395 -27.92 13.02 26.55
C TYR A 395 -26.60 12.43 26.06
N SER A 396 -26.63 11.42 25.20
CA SER A 396 -25.43 10.72 24.74
C SER A 396 -25.11 11.19 23.33
N HIS A 397 -24.03 11.95 23.20
CA HIS A 397 -23.59 12.51 21.93
C HIS A 397 -22.11 12.24 21.73
N ALA A 398 -21.69 12.16 20.48
CA ALA A 398 -20.30 12.06 20.09
C ALA A 398 -20.02 13.00 18.90
N VAL A 399 -18.78 13.42 18.76
CA VAL A 399 -18.30 14.20 17.62
C VAL A 399 -17.36 13.32 16.80
N ILE A 400 -17.58 13.26 15.49
CA ILE A 400 -16.61 12.77 14.51
C ILE A 400 -15.77 13.95 14.08
N LEU A 401 -14.46 13.86 14.29
CA LEU A 401 -13.53 14.96 14.05
C LEU A 401 -13.31 15.18 12.53
N PRO A 402 -13.38 16.43 12.03
CA PRO A 402 -13.12 16.74 10.62
C PRO A 402 -11.66 16.48 10.22
N ALA A 403 -11.38 16.54 8.92
CA ALA A 403 -10.01 16.48 8.41
C ALA A 403 -9.14 17.61 8.99
N TRP A 404 -7.89 17.29 9.34
CA TRP A 404 -6.92 18.29 9.77
C TRP A 404 -6.45 19.13 8.57
N GLN A 405 -6.50 20.45 8.69
CA GLN A 405 -6.17 21.40 7.62
C GLN A 405 -4.84 22.12 7.90
N PRO A 406 -3.80 21.95 7.05
CA PRO A 406 -2.54 22.70 7.19
C PRO A 406 -2.68 24.19 6.84
N GLY A 407 -1.84 25.02 7.45
CA GLY A 407 -1.41 26.32 6.91
C GLY A 407 -2.42 27.48 6.84
N ARG A 408 -3.73 27.28 7.05
CA ARG A 408 -4.73 28.37 7.01
C ARG A 408 -6.10 28.00 7.58
N ALA A 409 -6.18 27.06 8.52
CA ALA A 409 -7.44 26.69 9.15
C ALA A 409 -8.05 27.92 9.87
N VAL A 410 -9.33 28.20 9.62
CA VAL A 410 -10.04 29.41 10.10
C VAL A 410 -9.93 29.61 11.62
N HIS A 411 -9.59 28.55 12.38
CA HIS A 411 -9.33 28.60 13.82
C HIS A 411 -8.21 27.63 14.28
N GLY A 412 -7.20 27.35 13.44
CA GLY A 412 -6.07 26.47 13.84
C GLY A 412 -6.49 25.04 14.20
N ASN A 413 -7.41 24.45 13.43
CA ASN A 413 -8.00 23.11 13.67
C ASN A 413 -8.73 22.95 15.02
N THR A 414 -9.16 24.08 15.58
CA THR A 414 -9.94 24.14 16.80
C THR A 414 -11.35 24.60 16.47
N TYR A 415 -12.35 23.80 16.79
CA TYR A 415 -13.75 24.07 16.49
C TYR A 415 -14.55 24.23 17.78
N THR A 416 -15.48 25.17 17.81
CA THR A 416 -16.36 25.36 18.98
C THR A 416 -17.67 24.62 18.77
N VAL A 417 -17.96 23.65 19.63
CA VAL A 417 -19.24 22.94 19.67
C VAL A 417 -20.04 23.48 20.85
N ARG A 418 -21.24 24.02 20.60
CA ARG A 418 -22.10 24.62 21.64
C ARG A 418 -23.29 23.72 21.91
N GLY A 419 -23.49 23.34 23.17
CA GLY A 419 -24.66 22.61 23.63
C GLY A 419 -25.60 23.53 24.43
N VAL A 420 -26.90 23.33 24.26
CA VAL A 420 -27.96 23.93 25.08
C VAL A 420 -28.86 22.81 25.58
N ALA A 421 -28.93 22.61 26.89
CA ALA A 421 -29.85 21.62 27.46
C ALA A 421 -31.26 22.20 27.56
N VAL A 422 -32.25 21.38 27.23
CA VAL A 422 -33.67 21.72 27.30
C VAL A 422 -34.36 20.78 28.27
N ASP A 423 -35.12 21.34 29.21
CA ASP A 423 -35.95 20.57 30.14
C ASP A 423 -37.36 20.31 29.59
N SER A 424 -38.09 19.43 30.27
CA SER A 424 -39.49 19.04 29.96
C SER A 424 -40.51 20.19 30.00
N ARG A 425 -40.12 21.39 30.44
CA ARG A 425 -40.95 22.61 30.40
C ARG A 425 -40.47 23.61 29.36
N GLY A 426 -39.51 23.23 28.51
CA GLY A 426 -38.93 24.08 27.49
C GLY A 426 -37.95 25.14 28.01
N ASN A 427 -37.48 25.05 29.26
CA ASN A 427 -36.41 25.92 29.74
C ASN A 427 -35.09 25.50 29.09
N ARG A 428 -34.28 26.50 28.74
CA ARG A 428 -33.02 26.34 28.01
C ARG A 428 -31.89 26.80 28.92
N SER A 429 -30.81 26.02 29.00
CA SER A 429 -29.62 26.42 29.75
C SER A 429 -28.88 27.54 29.04
N ALA A 430 -27.94 28.20 29.72
CA ALA A 430 -26.88 28.88 29.00
C ALA A 430 -26.17 27.92 28.03
N ALA A 431 -25.70 28.44 26.91
CA ALA A 431 -24.90 27.66 25.98
C ALA A 431 -23.57 27.30 26.66
N SER A 432 -23.27 26.01 26.70
CA SER A 432 -22.00 25.48 27.19
C SER A 432 -21.17 25.03 25.99
N SER A 433 -19.89 25.37 25.97
CA SER A 433 -19.03 25.13 24.81
C SER A 433 -17.97 24.08 25.12
N THR A 434 -17.81 23.14 24.20
CA THR A 434 -16.64 22.26 24.13
C THR A 434 -15.75 22.69 22.98
N ARG A 435 -14.46 22.82 23.25
CA ARG A 435 -13.43 23.02 22.24
C ARG A 435 -13.03 21.69 21.65
N VAL A 436 -13.35 21.46 20.38
CA VAL A 436 -12.91 20.28 19.64
C VAL A 436 -11.61 20.62 18.93
N VAL A 437 -10.49 20.11 19.44
CA VAL A 437 -9.17 20.28 18.83
C VAL A 437 -8.89 19.03 18.00
N VAL A 438 -8.84 19.22 16.68
CA VAL A 438 -8.31 18.20 15.80
C VAL A 438 -6.80 18.30 15.88
N SER A 439 -6.20 17.37 16.60
CA SER A 439 -4.76 17.19 16.58
C SER A 439 -4.37 16.76 15.18
N GLN A 440 -3.24 17.30 14.72
CA GLN A 440 -2.59 16.63 13.62
C GLN A 440 -2.24 15.22 14.09
N ALA A 441 -2.40 14.26 13.19
CA ALA A 441 -2.05 12.88 13.45
C ALA A 441 -0.64 12.79 14.05
N ALA A 442 -0.51 12.06 15.17
CA ALA A 442 0.79 11.84 15.77
C ALA A 442 1.66 11.04 14.80
N ILE A 443 2.84 11.58 14.50
CA ILE A 443 3.82 10.93 13.65
C ILE A 443 4.27 9.65 14.38
N SER A 444 3.98 8.50 13.80
CA SER A 444 4.41 7.20 14.32
C SER A 444 5.88 7.00 14.02
N PRO A 445 6.76 6.87 15.04
CA PRO A 445 8.17 6.58 14.82
C PRO A 445 8.43 5.26 14.10
N ALA A 446 7.50 4.30 14.22
CA ALA A 446 7.63 2.98 13.61
C ALA A 446 7.25 2.96 12.11
N LEU A 447 6.44 3.92 11.67
CA LEU A 447 5.89 3.96 10.30
C LEU A 447 6.32 5.21 9.51
N SER A 448 7.04 6.12 10.17
CA SER A 448 7.61 7.33 9.58
C SER A 448 9.12 7.22 9.53
N GLY A 449 9.74 7.86 8.56
CA GLY A 449 11.18 7.80 8.39
C GLY A 449 11.64 8.41 7.08
N LEU A 450 12.95 8.40 6.90
CA LEU A 450 13.62 8.87 5.69
C LEU A 450 13.82 7.71 4.70
N SER A 451 13.72 8.01 3.42
CA SER A 451 13.98 7.04 2.35
C SER A 451 15.44 6.56 2.34
N LEU A 452 16.35 7.35 2.92
CA LEU A 452 17.78 7.11 2.98
C LEU A 452 18.32 7.56 4.35
N SER A 453 19.24 6.80 4.94
CA SER A 453 19.98 7.15 6.16
C SER A 453 21.36 7.76 5.88
N SER A 454 21.80 7.74 4.62
CA SER A 454 23.01 8.43 4.17
C SER A 454 22.87 8.92 2.74
N LEU A 455 23.54 10.03 2.45
CA LEU A 455 23.69 10.62 1.13
C LEU A 455 25.17 10.71 0.84
N ASN A 456 25.60 10.20 -0.29
CA ASN A 456 27.01 10.23 -0.64
C ASN A 456 27.18 10.82 -2.01
N LEU A 457 27.89 11.94 -2.06
CA LEU A 457 27.89 12.84 -3.20
C LEU A 457 29.33 13.15 -3.61
N VAL A 458 29.54 13.37 -4.91
CA VAL A 458 30.80 13.86 -5.44
C VAL A 458 30.83 15.38 -5.27
N PRO A 459 31.93 16.01 -4.83
CA PRO A 459 32.03 17.46 -4.84
C PRO A 459 32.28 18.01 -6.25
N ASP A 460 31.27 17.89 -7.12
CA ASP A 460 31.24 18.40 -8.49
C ASP A 460 30.44 19.71 -8.64
N GLY A 461 29.86 20.19 -7.54
CA GLY A 461 29.04 21.40 -7.52
C GLY A 461 27.65 21.28 -8.16
N THR A 462 27.28 20.14 -8.74
CA THR A 462 26.10 20.03 -9.64
C THR A 462 25.21 18.79 -9.42
N SER A 463 25.74 17.66 -8.96
CA SER A 463 24.98 16.39 -8.86
C SER A 463 24.06 16.34 -7.64
N ALA A 464 22.89 16.97 -7.75
CA ALA A 464 21.91 17.01 -6.68
C ALA A 464 21.19 15.66 -6.47
N GLN A 465 21.09 15.21 -5.23
CA GLN A 465 20.26 14.06 -4.85
C GLN A 465 19.12 14.47 -3.92
N LYS A 466 18.05 13.69 -3.92
CA LYS A 466 16.88 13.90 -3.08
C LYS A 466 16.77 12.85 -1.98
N VAL A 467 16.28 13.27 -0.81
CA VAL A 467 15.86 12.37 0.26
C VAL A 467 14.38 12.63 0.54
N THR A 468 13.60 11.56 0.58
CA THR A 468 12.18 11.64 0.84
C THR A 468 11.91 11.37 2.32
N LEU A 469 11.29 12.32 3.00
CA LEU A 469 10.70 12.14 4.32
C LEU A 469 9.27 11.62 4.16
N THR A 470 8.96 10.48 4.78
CA THR A 470 7.61 9.95 4.88
C THR A 470 7.12 10.07 6.32
N LEU A 471 5.96 10.69 6.49
CA LEU A 471 5.29 10.84 7.78
C LEU A 471 3.98 10.06 7.75
N ARG A 472 3.82 9.12 8.68
CA ARG A 472 2.62 8.29 8.83
C ARG A 472 2.18 8.21 10.28
N ASP A 473 0.89 8.02 10.49
CA ASP A 473 0.33 7.79 11.82
C ASP A 473 0.46 6.32 12.25
N ALA A 474 0.00 5.97 13.44
CA ALA A 474 0.06 4.59 13.95
C ALA A 474 -0.85 3.61 13.17
N ALA A 475 -1.82 4.11 12.40
CA ALA A 475 -2.71 3.34 11.55
C ALA A 475 -2.19 3.20 10.10
N GLY A 476 -1.06 3.84 9.76
CA GLY A 476 -0.43 3.81 8.45
C GLY A 476 -0.92 4.89 7.48
N ASN A 477 -1.81 5.79 7.89
CA ASN A 477 -2.27 6.90 7.05
C ASN A 477 -1.18 7.99 6.94
N PRO A 478 -1.09 8.70 5.80
CA PRO A 478 -0.14 9.80 5.65
C PRO A 478 -0.43 10.98 6.60
N VAL A 479 0.60 11.52 7.24
CA VAL A 479 0.54 12.70 8.12
C VAL A 479 1.05 13.91 7.37
N ASP A 480 0.13 14.72 6.86
CA ASP A 480 0.44 15.90 6.05
C ASP A 480 0.69 17.13 6.96
N VAL A 481 1.91 17.67 6.88
CA VAL A 481 2.39 18.89 7.56
C VAL A 481 2.67 20.02 6.57
N ASP A 482 2.69 21.27 7.04
CA ASP A 482 3.23 22.36 6.24
C ASP A 482 4.77 22.22 6.12
N GLU A 483 5.35 22.55 4.97
CA GLU A 483 6.79 22.42 4.72
C GLU A 483 7.62 23.23 5.73
N SER A 484 7.10 24.37 6.20
CA SER A 484 7.75 25.21 7.20
C SER A 484 7.84 24.58 8.59
N GLU A 485 7.05 23.53 8.87
CA GLU A 485 7.13 22.78 10.12
C GLU A 485 8.29 21.77 10.14
N ILE A 486 8.92 21.52 8.99
CA ILE A 486 10.06 20.60 8.84
C ILE A 486 11.35 21.39 9.01
N VAL A 487 11.89 21.38 10.23
CA VAL A 487 13.18 22.01 10.54
C VAL A 487 14.28 21.01 10.27
N THR A 488 15.14 21.29 9.29
CA THR A 488 16.32 20.46 9.06
C THR A 488 17.50 21.05 9.81
N GLU A 489 17.93 20.37 10.86
CA GLU A 489 19.18 20.70 11.54
C GLU A 489 20.35 20.08 10.77
N ARG A 490 21.32 20.92 10.43
CA ARG A 490 22.59 20.47 9.89
C ARG A 490 23.63 20.51 10.99
N SER A 491 24.20 19.36 11.33
CA SER A 491 25.36 19.28 12.21
C SER A 491 26.60 19.05 11.37
N ASP A 492 27.33 20.13 11.15
CA ASP A 492 28.76 20.06 10.90
C ASP A 492 29.46 20.82 12.03
N ASN A 493 30.69 20.45 12.35
CA ASN A 493 31.39 20.98 13.53
C ASN A 493 31.79 22.48 13.40
N THR A 494 31.11 23.28 12.56
CA THR A 494 31.44 24.70 12.27
C THR A 494 30.19 25.59 12.13
N ASN A 495 30.10 26.63 12.97
CA ASN A 495 28.94 27.53 13.06
C ASN A 495 28.63 28.36 11.77
N LYS A 496 27.34 28.49 11.44
CA LYS A 496 26.62 29.49 10.60
C LYS A 496 26.42 29.22 9.08
N ASN A 497 25.14 29.23 8.68
CA ASN A 497 24.59 28.90 7.36
C ASN A 497 24.62 30.04 6.30
N ALA A 498 24.89 31.30 6.67
CA ALA A 498 24.78 32.41 5.72
C ALA A 498 26.03 32.69 4.86
N ALA A 499 27.21 32.13 5.21
CA ALA A 499 28.47 32.41 4.53
C ALA A 499 28.93 31.32 3.53
N ARG A 500 28.15 30.23 3.37
CA ARG A 500 28.60 28.97 2.76
C ARG A 500 28.46 28.89 1.25
N ALA A 501 27.49 29.61 0.66
CA ALA A 501 27.30 29.69 -0.79
C ALA A 501 28.53 30.27 -1.54
N ALA A 502 29.44 30.97 -0.84
CA ALA A 502 30.61 31.60 -1.44
C ALA A 502 31.91 30.76 -1.37
N ARG A 503 31.90 29.53 -0.80
CA ARG A 503 33.16 28.79 -0.46
C ARG A 503 33.31 27.39 -1.07
N GLY A 504 32.44 26.98 -2.00
CA GLY A 504 32.48 25.65 -2.63
C GLY A 504 32.00 24.53 -1.70
N LEU A 505 31.07 24.83 -0.79
CA LEU A 505 30.44 23.86 0.13
C LEU A 505 29.03 23.48 -0.37
N ALA A 506 28.49 22.38 0.14
CA ALA A 506 27.21 21.79 -0.22
C ALA A 506 26.03 22.70 0.10
N GLN A 507 25.09 22.73 -0.83
CA GLN A 507 23.80 23.40 -0.69
C GLN A 507 22.74 22.38 -0.28
N VAL A 508 22.06 22.65 0.82
CA VAL A 508 20.95 21.84 1.32
C VAL A 508 19.69 22.66 1.14
N GLY A 509 18.72 22.13 0.40
CA GLY A 509 17.41 22.76 0.20
C GLY A 509 16.54 22.72 1.47
N HIS A 510 15.24 22.93 1.28
CA HIS A 510 14.22 22.59 2.27
C HIS A 510 13.40 21.41 1.76
N PHE A 511 12.65 20.77 2.65
CA PHE A 511 11.71 19.72 2.26
C PHE A 511 10.53 20.33 1.49
N VAL A 512 10.26 19.81 0.30
CA VAL A 512 9.15 20.23 -0.58
C VAL A 512 8.16 19.07 -0.71
N ARG A 513 6.88 19.35 -0.53
CA ARG A 513 5.81 18.36 -0.56
C ARG A 513 5.64 17.77 -1.95
N ILE A 514 5.63 16.43 -2.03
CA ILE A 514 5.38 15.68 -3.28
C ILE A 514 4.01 15.02 -3.30
N SER A 515 3.54 14.54 -2.14
CA SER A 515 2.18 14.03 -1.93
C SER A 515 1.84 14.12 -0.44
N ALA A 516 0.60 13.81 -0.05
CA ALA A 516 0.20 13.91 1.35
C ALA A 516 1.12 13.07 2.25
N GLY A 517 1.75 13.70 3.25
CA GLY A 517 2.67 13.06 4.18
C GLY A 517 4.01 12.61 3.59
N SER A 518 4.41 13.15 2.43
CA SER A 518 5.66 12.82 1.76
C SER A 518 6.35 14.05 1.18
N TYR A 519 7.64 14.24 1.49
CA TYR A 519 8.39 15.45 1.19
C TYR A 519 9.79 15.13 0.69
N ASP A 520 10.27 15.84 -0.32
CA ASP A 520 11.63 15.72 -0.85
C ASP A 520 12.53 16.86 -0.39
N LEU A 521 13.68 16.53 0.19
CA LEU A 521 14.79 17.45 0.40
C LEU A 521 15.85 17.24 -0.67
N THR A 522 16.27 18.30 -1.35
CA THR A 522 17.37 18.23 -2.33
C THR A 522 18.70 18.66 -1.69
N VAL A 523 19.74 17.85 -1.82
CA VAL A 523 21.12 18.17 -1.42
C VAL A 523 21.98 18.23 -2.67
N THR A 524 22.59 19.39 -2.93
CA THR A 524 23.54 19.62 -4.01
C THR A 524 24.94 19.72 -3.42
N PRO A 525 25.89 18.86 -3.79
CA PRO A 525 27.23 18.91 -3.24
C PRO A 525 27.99 20.17 -3.66
N GLY A 526 28.98 20.58 -2.87
CA GLY A 526 29.89 21.69 -3.20
C GLY A 526 31.01 21.23 -4.15
N THR A 527 32.12 21.96 -4.19
CA THR A 527 33.36 21.57 -4.88
C THR A 527 34.46 21.14 -3.89
N LYS A 528 34.10 20.92 -2.62
CA LYS A 528 35.01 20.48 -1.54
C LYS A 528 34.42 19.29 -0.81
N GLU A 529 35.31 18.48 -0.25
CA GLU A 529 34.92 17.38 0.63
C GLU A 529 34.30 17.90 1.93
N GLU A 530 33.21 17.27 2.35
CA GLU A 530 32.46 17.61 3.55
C GLU A 530 31.80 16.37 4.13
N HIS A 531 31.87 16.23 5.46
CA HIS A 531 31.10 15.23 6.20
C HIS A 531 30.20 15.97 7.19
N PHE A 532 28.89 15.80 7.07
CA PHE A 532 27.92 16.43 7.96
C PHE A 532 26.68 15.56 8.12
N THR A 533 25.86 15.85 9.11
CA THR A 533 24.56 15.18 9.24
C THR A 533 23.41 16.17 9.05
N LEU A 534 22.30 15.66 8.51
CA LEU A 534 21.03 16.34 8.39
C LEU A 534 19.98 15.59 9.21
N THR A 535 19.41 16.27 10.19
CA THR A 535 18.36 15.71 11.04
C THR A 535 17.11 16.54 10.86
N PRO A 536 16.10 16.04 10.12
CA PRO A 536 14.80 16.69 10.05
C PRO A 536 14.04 16.47 11.36
N TYR A 537 13.57 17.57 11.92
CA TYR A 537 12.66 17.62 13.03
C TYR A 537 11.32 18.14 12.55
N VAL A 538 10.26 17.37 12.82
CA VAL A 538 8.89 17.79 12.63
C VAL A 538 8.23 17.70 13.99
N ARG A 539 7.85 18.85 14.55
CA ARG A 539 7.18 18.92 15.87
C ARG A 539 7.98 18.25 17.01
N GLY A 540 9.30 18.34 16.95
CA GLY A 540 10.21 17.72 17.93
C GLY A 540 10.47 16.23 17.72
N TYR A 541 9.74 15.56 16.81
CA TYR A 541 10.08 14.22 16.35
C TYR A 541 11.20 14.29 15.31
N SER A 542 12.26 13.51 15.52
CA SER A 542 13.31 13.28 14.52
C SER A 542 12.95 12.04 13.71
N ALA A 543 12.86 12.19 12.39
CA ALA A 543 12.61 11.08 11.47
C ALA A 543 13.86 10.21 11.19
N GLY A 544 14.89 10.35 12.02
CA GLY A 544 16.22 9.83 11.81
C GLY A 544 17.20 10.92 11.36
N THR A 545 18.46 10.54 11.27
CA THR A 545 19.55 11.40 10.81
C THR A 545 20.08 10.85 9.50
N ILE A 546 20.30 11.73 8.52
CA ILE A 546 20.96 11.41 7.27
C ILE A 546 22.41 11.86 7.41
N THR A 547 23.36 10.94 7.28
CA THR A 547 24.77 11.32 7.15
C THR A 547 25.04 11.70 5.70
N VAL A 548 25.47 12.93 5.45
CA VAL A 548 25.89 13.39 4.14
C VAL A 548 27.40 13.39 4.05
N ASN A 549 27.91 12.60 3.13
CA ASN A 549 29.33 12.41 2.87
C ASN A 549 29.64 12.89 1.48
N ILE A 550 30.44 13.93 1.41
CA ILE A 550 30.88 14.52 0.16
C ILE A 550 32.37 14.27 0.12
N SER A 551 32.80 13.35 -0.74
CA SER A 551 34.17 12.88 -0.82
C SER A 551 34.54 12.59 -2.27
N GLN A 552 35.78 12.91 -2.66
CA GLN A 552 36.41 12.36 -3.86
C GLN A 552 37.43 11.27 -3.52
N THR A 553 37.67 11.01 -2.24
CA THR A 553 38.66 10.04 -1.80
C THR A 553 38.07 8.63 -1.93
N LEU A 554 38.38 7.98 -3.05
CA LEU A 554 38.02 6.60 -3.31
C LEU A 554 38.79 5.67 -2.36
N SER A 555 38.13 4.66 -1.80
CA SER A 555 38.81 3.60 -1.06
C SER A 555 38.79 2.30 -1.83
N ASP A 556 39.97 1.90 -2.26
CA ASP A 556 40.20 0.60 -2.88
C ASP A 556 39.90 -0.56 -1.91
N ALA A 557 40.18 -0.36 -0.61
CA ALA A 557 40.02 -1.39 0.42
C ALA A 557 38.55 -1.64 0.80
N ASN A 558 37.72 -0.59 0.76
CA ASN A 558 36.32 -0.67 1.17
C ASN A 558 35.37 -0.85 -0.01
N SER A 559 35.81 -0.62 -1.24
CA SER A 559 35.00 -0.87 -2.43
C SER A 559 34.99 -2.36 -2.78
N SER A 560 33.92 -2.84 -3.42
CA SER A 560 33.83 -4.22 -3.92
C SER A 560 33.44 -4.28 -5.39
N LEU A 561 33.97 -5.25 -6.13
CA LEU A 561 33.65 -5.50 -7.54
C LEU A 561 33.27 -6.96 -7.68
N VAL A 562 32.12 -7.20 -8.32
CA VAL A 562 31.57 -8.54 -8.52
C VAL A 562 31.17 -8.71 -9.98
N VAL A 563 31.46 -9.88 -10.53
CA VAL A 563 31.00 -10.32 -11.85
C VAL A 563 30.12 -11.54 -11.67
N GLY A 564 28.92 -11.51 -12.24
CA GLY A 564 27.97 -12.62 -12.22
C GLY A 564 28.58 -13.90 -12.78
N GLN A 565 28.17 -15.04 -12.23
CA GLN A 565 28.58 -16.39 -12.66
C GLN A 565 27.33 -17.24 -12.92
N PRO A 566 27.39 -18.25 -13.81
CA PRO A 566 28.52 -18.60 -14.68
C PRO A 566 28.64 -17.68 -15.90
N VAL A 567 29.83 -17.61 -16.51
CA VAL A 567 30.05 -16.88 -17.77
C VAL A 567 30.45 -17.86 -18.87
N THR A 568 29.74 -17.78 -19.99
CA THR A 568 30.09 -18.51 -21.22
C THR A 568 30.49 -17.50 -22.29
N ASP A 569 31.25 -17.96 -23.28
CA ASP A 569 31.73 -17.19 -24.43
C ASP A 569 30.64 -16.89 -25.48
N THR A 570 29.38 -17.11 -25.14
CA THR A 570 28.23 -17.05 -26.06
C THR A 570 27.74 -15.63 -26.35
N ASP A 571 28.55 -14.61 -26.01
CA ASP A 571 28.16 -13.20 -26.06
C ASP A 571 26.91 -12.88 -25.21
N THR A 572 26.64 -13.72 -24.21
CA THR A 572 25.51 -13.53 -23.29
C THR A 572 25.82 -12.42 -22.28
N PRO A 573 24.88 -11.50 -22.01
CA PRO A 573 25.10 -10.41 -21.06
C PRO A 573 25.22 -10.95 -19.63
N VAL A 574 26.34 -10.64 -18.97
CA VAL A 574 26.61 -11.01 -17.57
C VAL A 574 26.65 -9.75 -16.71
N PRO A 575 25.90 -9.68 -15.59
CA PRO A 575 25.92 -8.51 -14.75
C PRO A 575 27.29 -8.31 -14.07
N VAL A 576 27.80 -7.10 -14.12
CA VAL A 576 28.96 -6.61 -13.37
C VAL A 576 28.50 -5.52 -12.43
N MET A 577 28.95 -5.57 -11.18
CA MET A 577 28.56 -4.64 -10.15
C MET A 577 29.77 -4.14 -9.36
N LEU A 578 29.99 -2.84 -9.38
CA LEU A 578 30.89 -2.14 -8.47
C LEU A 578 30.06 -1.54 -7.34
N THR A 579 30.42 -1.83 -6.09
CA THR A 579 30.00 -1.06 -4.93
C THR A 579 31.16 -0.16 -4.54
N LEU A 580 31.08 1.11 -4.92
CA LEU A 580 32.12 2.09 -4.68
C LEU A 580 31.94 2.71 -3.30
N ARG A 581 33.01 2.74 -2.48
CA ARG A 581 33.01 3.30 -1.13
C ARG A 581 34.25 4.16 -0.87
N ASP A 582 34.16 5.07 0.10
CA ASP A 582 35.29 5.86 0.62
C ASP A 582 36.02 5.15 1.78
N GLU A 583 37.03 5.80 2.38
CA GLU A 583 37.83 5.23 3.48
C GLU A 583 37.01 4.93 4.75
N ALA A 584 35.86 5.59 4.92
CA ALA A 584 34.94 5.34 6.03
C ALA A 584 33.91 4.24 5.71
N SER A 585 34.09 3.49 4.62
CA SER A 585 33.15 2.48 4.10
C SER A 585 31.79 3.05 3.70
N ILE A 586 31.75 4.33 3.35
CA ILE A 586 30.54 5.01 2.94
C ILE A 586 30.42 4.91 1.42
N PRO A 587 29.25 4.51 0.86
CA PRO A 587 29.08 4.42 -0.59
C PRO A 587 29.38 5.72 -1.34
N ILE A 588 29.73 5.72 -2.62
CA ILE A 588 29.98 6.97 -3.38
C ILE A 588 29.14 6.97 -4.66
N ASN A 589 28.16 7.87 -4.77
CA ASN A 589 27.27 8.04 -5.93
C ASN A 589 27.77 9.16 -6.86
N GLY A 590 27.23 9.27 -8.08
CA GLY A 590 27.47 10.35 -9.04
C GLY A 590 28.80 10.31 -9.78
N GLN A 591 29.55 9.20 -9.68
CA GLN A 591 30.88 9.09 -10.29
C GLN A 591 30.78 8.57 -11.73
N LYS A 592 31.65 9.07 -12.61
CA LYS A 592 31.76 8.53 -13.98
C LYS A 592 32.54 7.22 -13.95
N VAL A 593 31.83 6.11 -13.89
CA VAL A 593 32.41 4.76 -13.85
C VAL A 593 32.44 4.14 -15.25
N ARG A 594 33.54 3.45 -15.57
CA ARG A 594 33.63 2.50 -16.69
C ARG A 594 34.28 1.20 -16.21
N PHE A 595 33.80 0.06 -16.69
CA PHE A 595 34.45 -1.23 -16.48
C PHE A 595 35.48 -1.50 -17.58
N SER A 596 36.54 -2.22 -17.24
CA SER A 596 37.60 -2.58 -18.19
C SER A 596 38.24 -3.91 -17.79
N SER A 597 38.55 -4.74 -18.77
CA SER A 597 39.31 -5.99 -18.57
C SER A 597 40.67 -5.99 -19.28
N GLY A 598 40.89 -5.10 -20.24
CA GLY A 598 42.08 -5.09 -21.10
C GLY A 598 42.26 -6.35 -21.96
N GLN A 599 41.30 -7.27 -21.98
CA GLN A 599 41.36 -8.50 -22.77
C GLN A 599 40.50 -8.41 -24.03
N ASP A 600 41.05 -8.87 -25.15
CA ASP A 600 40.34 -8.92 -26.43
C ASP A 600 39.10 -9.82 -26.36
N GLY A 601 38.00 -9.39 -26.97
CA GLY A 601 36.73 -10.13 -26.98
C GLY A 601 35.89 -9.97 -25.72
N VAL A 602 36.24 -9.04 -24.83
CA VAL A 602 35.41 -8.63 -23.69
C VAL A 602 34.94 -7.20 -23.91
N THR A 603 33.63 -6.97 -23.84
CA THR A 603 33.03 -5.63 -23.92
C THR A 603 32.08 -5.40 -22.75
N PHE A 604 31.80 -4.14 -22.44
CA PHE A 604 30.88 -3.74 -21.39
C PHE A 604 29.83 -2.79 -21.97
N SER A 605 28.59 -2.92 -21.50
CA SER A 605 27.54 -1.94 -21.80
C SER A 605 27.82 -0.59 -21.12
N ASP A 606 26.98 0.40 -21.43
CA ASP A 606 26.90 1.62 -20.64
C ASP A 606 26.61 1.29 -19.17
N VAL A 607 27.24 2.05 -18.26
CA VAL A 607 27.11 1.87 -16.82
C VAL A 607 25.84 2.57 -16.32
N GLN A 608 25.03 1.84 -15.57
CA GLN A 608 23.85 2.32 -14.87
C GLN A 608 24.15 2.46 -13.37
N GLU A 609 23.87 3.63 -12.82
CA GLU A 609 24.02 3.91 -11.40
C GLU A 609 22.72 3.63 -10.64
N SER A 610 22.85 3.05 -9.45
CA SER A 610 21.77 2.85 -8.47
C SER A 610 22.18 3.45 -7.12
N ALA A 611 21.18 3.75 -6.29
CA ALA A 611 21.42 4.29 -4.95
C ALA A 611 22.35 3.38 -4.12
N GLY A 612 23.18 3.98 -3.28
CA GLY A 612 24.08 3.26 -2.38
C GLY A 612 25.44 2.91 -2.99
N GLY A 613 25.96 3.74 -3.90
CA GLY A 613 27.28 3.64 -4.51
C GLY A 613 27.42 2.47 -5.47
N VAL A 614 26.30 1.99 -6.03
CA VAL A 614 26.27 0.80 -6.86
C VAL A 614 26.25 1.19 -8.33
N TYR A 615 27.24 0.72 -9.08
CA TYR A 615 27.35 0.91 -10.52
C TYR A 615 27.27 -0.45 -11.20
N THR A 616 26.38 -0.59 -12.16
CA THR A 616 26.11 -1.85 -12.85
C THR A 616 26.31 -1.71 -14.35
N ALA A 617 26.80 -2.77 -14.99
CA ALA A 617 26.84 -2.90 -16.44
C ALA A 617 26.67 -4.37 -16.81
N THR A 618 26.49 -4.68 -18.08
CA THR A 618 26.61 -6.05 -18.59
C THR A 618 27.95 -6.23 -19.28
N MET A 619 28.68 -7.27 -18.88
CA MET A 619 29.85 -7.77 -19.57
C MET A 619 29.44 -8.79 -20.62
N HIS A 620 30.04 -8.69 -21.78
CA HIS A 620 29.92 -9.63 -22.88
C HIS A 620 31.30 -10.21 -23.16
N ALA A 621 31.41 -11.53 -23.29
CA ALA A 621 32.65 -12.22 -23.58
C ALA A 621 32.47 -13.20 -24.73
N THR A 622 33.39 -13.16 -25.69
CA THR A 622 33.40 -14.07 -26.86
C THR A 622 34.60 -15.01 -26.90
N ARG A 623 35.48 -14.93 -25.89
CA ARG A 623 36.68 -15.77 -25.76
C ARG A 623 36.74 -16.42 -24.38
N THR A 624 37.14 -17.68 -24.35
CA THR A 624 37.33 -18.43 -23.11
C THR A 624 38.62 -18.05 -22.39
N GLY A 625 38.60 -18.07 -21.06
CA GLY A 625 39.78 -17.78 -20.24
C GLY A 625 39.44 -17.03 -18.95
N VAL A 626 40.46 -16.72 -18.16
CA VAL A 626 40.31 -15.90 -16.96
C VAL A 626 40.34 -14.42 -17.37
N VAL A 627 39.22 -13.75 -17.20
CA VAL A 627 39.07 -12.31 -17.39
C VAL A 627 39.18 -11.64 -16.03
N THR A 628 40.09 -10.67 -15.91
CA THR A 628 40.16 -9.78 -14.75
C THR A 628 39.43 -8.49 -15.08
N VAL A 629 38.34 -8.22 -14.39
CA VAL A 629 37.56 -6.98 -14.50
C VAL A 629 38.05 -5.99 -13.45
N SER A 630 38.23 -4.75 -13.90
CA SER A 630 38.58 -3.58 -13.09
C SER A 630 37.58 -2.45 -13.35
N ALA A 631 37.53 -1.49 -12.44
CA ALA A 631 36.73 -0.28 -12.61
C ALA A 631 37.63 0.96 -12.71
N ILE A 632 37.21 1.90 -13.55
CA ILE A 632 37.85 3.20 -13.72
C ILE A 632 36.83 4.27 -13.36
N VAL A 633 37.15 5.07 -12.36
CA VAL A 633 36.27 6.08 -11.77
C VAL A 633 36.86 7.46 -12.07
N ASN A 634 36.10 8.32 -12.76
CA ASN A 634 36.53 9.65 -13.22
C ASN A 634 37.86 9.65 -14.01
N GLY A 635 38.14 8.56 -14.73
CA GLY A 635 39.38 8.40 -15.49
C GLY A 635 40.55 7.79 -14.71
N ILE A 636 40.42 7.57 -13.40
CA ILE A 636 41.42 6.92 -12.55
C ILE A 636 41.06 5.44 -12.40
N GLN A 637 41.98 4.54 -12.76
CA GLN A 637 41.79 3.10 -12.56
C GLN A 637 41.99 2.75 -11.08
N LEU A 638 41.02 2.06 -10.47
CA LEU A 638 41.16 1.54 -9.11
C LEU A 638 42.21 0.43 -9.09
N ALA A 639 43.11 0.43 -8.10
CA ALA A 639 44.08 -0.65 -7.94
C ALA A 639 43.41 -1.91 -7.37
N GLN A 640 42.45 -1.74 -6.47
CA GLN A 640 41.49 -2.74 -5.99
C GLN A 640 40.11 -2.06 -5.74
N PRO A 641 38.98 -2.79 -5.72
CA PRO A 641 38.80 -4.21 -5.97
C PRO A 641 38.94 -4.59 -7.45
N GLN A 642 39.48 -5.78 -7.72
CA GLN A 642 39.39 -6.46 -9.01
C GLN A 642 38.55 -7.72 -8.87
N ALA A 643 37.81 -8.09 -9.93
CA ALA A 643 37.05 -9.34 -9.97
C ALA A 643 37.58 -10.23 -11.08
N THR A 644 37.88 -11.49 -10.76
CA THR A 644 38.24 -12.49 -11.76
C THR A 644 37.06 -13.37 -12.08
N VAL A 645 36.88 -13.68 -13.37
CA VAL A 645 35.85 -14.58 -13.87
C VAL A 645 36.45 -15.51 -14.90
N THR A 646 36.14 -16.80 -14.80
CA THR A 646 36.51 -17.78 -15.82
C THR A 646 35.38 -17.90 -16.83
N VAL A 647 35.61 -17.40 -18.04
CA VAL A 647 34.73 -17.59 -19.19
C VAL A 647 34.93 -19.00 -19.71
N LYS A 648 33.90 -19.83 -19.61
CA LYS A 648 33.89 -21.20 -20.14
C LYS A 648 33.39 -21.24 -21.58
N ALA A 649 33.80 -22.26 -22.32
CA ALA A 649 33.27 -22.52 -23.65
C ALA A 649 31.78 -22.85 -23.58
N GLY A 650 31.05 -22.50 -24.63
CA GLY A 650 29.64 -22.82 -24.79
C GLY A 650 29.42 -24.31 -25.07
N SER A 651 28.19 -24.66 -25.43
CA SER A 651 27.90 -26.03 -25.86
C SER A 651 28.68 -26.38 -27.13
N VAL A 652 29.09 -27.65 -27.23
CA VAL A 652 29.74 -28.21 -28.42
C VAL A 652 28.92 -27.87 -29.67
N SER A 653 29.59 -27.46 -30.74
CA SER A 653 28.99 -27.21 -32.04
C SER A 653 29.47 -28.24 -33.05
N GLN A 654 28.53 -28.82 -33.81
CA GLN A 654 28.81 -29.76 -34.88
C GLN A 654 29.59 -29.10 -36.03
N THR A 655 29.40 -27.81 -36.27
CA THR A 655 29.99 -27.10 -37.43
C THR A 655 31.45 -26.73 -37.21
N THR A 656 31.88 -26.54 -35.97
CA THR A 656 33.24 -26.10 -35.62
C THR A 656 34.08 -27.21 -34.99
N SER A 657 33.46 -28.28 -34.51
CA SER A 657 34.15 -29.48 -34.01
C SER A 657 34.56 -30.39 -35.16
N THR A 658 35.63 -31.15 -34.99
CA THR A 658 36.15 -32.06 -36.02
C THR A 658 36.56 -33.40 -35.44
N LEU A 659 36.32 -34.49 -36.18
CA LEU A 659 36.86 -35.81 -35.89
C LEU A 659 37.76 -36.21 -37.05
N LYS A 660 38.96 -36.73 -36.75
CA LYS A 660 39.91 -37.17 -37.77
C LYS A 660 40.60 -38.46 -37.34
N THR A 661 40.88 -39.31 -38.31
CA THR A 661 41.87 -40.36 -38.22
C THR A 661 43.27 -39.78 -38.51
N ASP A 662 44.33 -40.43 -38.04
CA ASP A 662 45.72 -40.02 -38.33
C ASP A 662 46.10 -40.20 -39.81
N ARG A 663 45.44 -41.14 -40.49
CA ARG A 663 45.63 -41.51 -41.90
C ARG A 663 44.30 -41.86 -42.55
N THR A 664 44.28 -42.04 -43.86
CA THR A 664 43.07 -42.43 -44.62
C THR A 664 43.06 -43.90 -45.01
N GLY A 665 44.13 -44.65 -44.74
CA GLY A 665 44.29 -46.06 -45.09
C GLY A 665 45.11 -46.82 -44.07
N TYR A 666 44.66 -48.02 -43.73
CA TYR A 666 45.25 -48.89 -42.71
C TYR A 666 45.28 -50.34 -43.17
N ALA A 667 46.30 -51.09 -42.81
CA ALA A 667 46.25 -52.55 -42.87
C ALA A 667 45.59 -53.11 -41.60
N SER A 668 45.01 -54.32 -41.69
CA SER A 668 44.55 -55.05 -40.50
C SER A 668 45.66 -55.09 -39.43
N HIS A 669 45.28 -54.91 -38.18
CA HIS A 669 46.14 -54.83 -36.99
C HIS A 669 47.01 -53.55 -36.85
N GLU A 670 46.92 -52.59 -37.77
CA GLU A 670 47.54 -51.29 -37.54
C GLU A 670 46.79 -50.45 -36.50
N ASP A 671 47.56 -49.62 -35.78
CA ASP A 671 47.00 -48.61 -34.90
C ASP A 671 46.37 -47.47 -35.70
N VAL A 672 45.17 -47.07 -35.27
CA VAL A 672 44.39 -45.95 -35.78
C VAL A 672 44.21 -44.95 -34.65
N VAL A 673 44.78 -43.75 -34.78
CA VAL A 673 44.61 -42.69 -33.78
C VAL A 673 43.46 -41.78 -34.22
N LEU A 674 42.39 -41.78 -33.44
CA LEU A 674 41.30 -40.83 -33.61
C LEU A 674 41.56 -39.57 -32.78
N THR A 675 41.45 -38.43 -33.44
CA THR A 675 41.59 -37.09 -32.87
C THR A 675 40.26 -36.36 -32.99
N LEU A 676 39.59 -36.17 -31.85
CA LEU A 676 38.37 -35.40 -31.71
C LEU A 676 38.71 -34.02 -31.17
N THR A 677 38.45 -32.98 -31.94
CA THR A 677 38.57 -31.58 -31.50
C THR A 677 37.18 -31.02 -31.25
N LEU A 678 36.87 -30.69 -30.00
CA LEU A 678 35.57 -30.13 -29.62
C LEU A 678 35.67 -28.62 -29.48
N LYS A 679 34.78 -27.93 -30.20
CA LYS A 679 34.65 -26.47 -30.17
C LYS A 679 33.18 -26.09 -30.05
N ASP A 680 32.91 -24.93 -29.45
CA ASP A 680 31.59 -24.29 -29.49
C ASP A 680 31.37 -23.53 -30.81
N ALA A 681 30.20 -22.91 -30.95
CA ALA A 681 29.83 -22.17 -32.16
C ALA A 681 30.75 -20.96 -32.44
N SER A 682 31.36 -20.39 -31.39
CA SER A 682 32.31 -19.27 -31.49
C SER A 682 33.72 -19.72 -31.86
N GLY A 683 33.97 -21.03 -31.87
CA GLY A 683 35.26 -21.62 -32.21
C GLY A 683 36.22 -21.76 -31.02
N ASN A 684 35.77 -21.55 -29.79
CA ASN A 684 36.56 -21.75 -28.58
C ASN A 684 36.59 -23.24 -28.20
N SER A 685 37.69 -23.69 -27.57
CA SER A 685 37.90 -25.10 -27.21
C SER A 685 37.03 -25.53 -26.04
N VAL A 686 36.25 -26.60 -26.22
CA VAL A 686 35.44 -27.19 -25.14
C VAL A 686 36.26 -28.26 -24.43
N THR A 687 36.65 -28.01 -23.18
CA THR A 687 37.55 -28.88 -22.41
C THR A 687 36.84 -29.76 -21.38
N GLU A 688 35.69 -29.33 -20.87
CA GLU A 688 34.92 -30.02 -19.81
C GLU A 688 33.79 -30.86 -20.43
N VAL A 689 34.13 -31.98 -21.09
CA VAL A 689 33.16 -32.90 -21.69
C VAL A 689 33.37 -34.32 -21.15
N ASP A 690 32.29 -34.94 -20.67
CA ASP A 690 32.31 -36.35 -20.29
C ASP A 690 32.04 -37.24 -21.51
N LEU A 691 33.12 -37.73 -22.12
CA LEU A 691 33.05 -38.66 -23.25
C LEU A 691 32.53 -40.05 -22.87
N ALA A 692 32.42 -40.42 -21.58
CA ALA A 692 31.86 -41.71 -21.18
C ALA A 692 30.37 -41.84 -21.54
N SER A 693 29.68 -40.70 -21.67
CA SER A 693 28.27 -40.62 -22.08
C SER A 693 28.07 -40.53 -23.60
N ALA A 694 29.15 -40.39 -24.38
CA ALA A 694 29.08 -40.22 -25.82
C ALA A 694 28.82 -41.56 -26.52
N THR A 695 28.06 -41.53 -27.62
CA THR A 695 27.94 -42.70 -28.50
C THR A 695 29.04 -42.66 -29.54
N PHE A 696 29.90 -43.68 -29.54
CA PHE A 696 30.98 -43.83 -30.51
C PHE A 696 30.64 -44.93 -31.53
N THR A 697 30.91 -44.67 -32.81
CA THR A 697 30.75 -45.67 -33.88
C THR A 697 31.94 -45.55 -34.81
N ALA A 698 32.73 -46.61 -34.95
CA ALA A 698 33.82 -46.67 -35.91
C ALA A 698 33.87 -48.06 -36.55
N PRO A 699 33.16 -48.27 -37.67
CA PRO A 699 33.13 -49.54 -38.37
C PRO A 699 34.55 -50.00 -38.71
N GLY A 700 34.83 -51.28 -38.47
CA GLY A 700 36.12 -51.91 -38.73
C GLY A 700 37.26 -51.54 -37.77
N LEU A 701 37.01 -50.72 -36.75
CA LEU A 701 37.95 -50.44 -35.67
C LEU A 701 37.49 -51.10 -34.37
N GLN A 702 38.44 -51.64 -33.61
CA GLN A 702 38.22 -52.13 -32.24
C GLN A 702 39.04 -51.29 -31.26
N GLU A 703 38.51 -51.08 -30.06
CA GLU A 703 39.23 -50.35 -29.02
C GLU A 703 40.52 -51.08 -28.67
N LYS A 704 41.66 -50.37 -28.73
CA LYS A 704 42.94 -50.96 -28.34
C LYS A 704 42.97 -51.14 -26.82
N GLU A 705 43.31 -52.35 -26.37
CA GLU A 705 43.38 -52.70 -24.95
C GLU A 705 44.27 -51.70 -24.18
N GLY A 706 43.76 -51.20 -23.06
CA GLY A 706 44.44 -50.19 -22.24
C GLY A 706 44.39 -48.75 -22.78
N SER A 707 43.77 -48.49 -23.93
CA SER A 707 43.59 -47.13 -24.43
C SER A 707 42.41 -46.41 -23.75
N ALA A 708 42.66 -45.19 -23.30
CA ALA A 708 41.65 -44.26 -22.81
C ALA A 708 41.71 -42.97 -23.63
N TRP A 709 40.60 -42.23 -23.64
CA TRP A 709 40.60 -40.87 -24.16
C TRP A 709 41.53 -39.98 -23.33
N THR A 710 42.51 -39.36 -23.98
CA THR A 710 43.38 -38.35 -23.36
C THR A 710 43.00 -36.97 -23.85
N GLN A 711 42.95 -35.98 -22.95
CA GLN A 711 42.53 -34.62 -23.26
C GLN A 711 43.71 -33.65 -23.11
N ALA A 712 43.88 -32.78 -24.10
CA ALA A 712 44.75 -31.62 -24.01
C ALA A 712 44.13 -30.45 -24.79
N GLY A 713 43.75 -29.38 -24.09
CA GLY A 713 43.32 -28.12 -24.74
C GLY A 713 42.08 -28.22 -25.64
N GLY A 714 41.17 -29.16 -25.35
CA GLY A 714 39.93 -29.40 -26.14
C GLY A 714 40.11 -30.40 -27.28
N VAL A 715 41.32 -30.98 -27.39
CA VAL A 715 41.62 -32.09 -28.29
C VAL A 715 41.67 -33.37 -27.49
N TRP A 716 40.91 -34.35 -27.95
CA TRP A 716 40.79 -35.67 -27.37
C TRP A 716 41.39 -36.69 -28.34
N THR A 717 42.28 -37.55 -27.85
CA THR A 717 42.90 -38.60 -28.66
C THR A 717 42.67 -39.98 -28.07
N ARG A 718 42.45 -40.96 -28.92
CA ARG A 718 42.38 -42.38 -28.54
C ARG A 718 42.85 -43.28 -29.68
N THR A 719 43.50 -44.39 -29.32
CA THR A 719 44.03 -45.37 -30.27
C THR A 719 43.11 -46.57 -30.39
N PHE A 720 42.88 -47.01 -31.61
CA PHE A 720 42.10 -48.19 -31.98
C PHE A 720 42.98 -49.12 -32.80
N THR A 721 42.58 -50.38 -32.90
CA THR A 721 43.20 -51.36 -33.80
C THR A 721 42.28 -51.56 -35.00
N ALA A 722 42.81 -51.44 -36.21
CA ALA A 722 42.07 -51.79 -37.42
C ALA A 722 41.85 -53.31 -37.48
N THR A 723 40.60 -53.76 -37.67
CA THR A 723 40.27 -55.20 -37.65
C THR A 723 39.54 -55.66 -38.89
N THR A 724 38.51 -54.93 -39.33
CA THR A 724 37.66 -55.41 -40.44
C THR A 724 37.94 -54.63 -41.70
N ALA A 725 38.29 -55.32 -42.77
CA ALA A 725 38.55 -54.69 -44.06
C ALA A 725 37.30 -54.01 -44.64
N GLY A 726 37.47 -52.82 -45.22
CA GLY A 726 36.38 -52.03 -45.79
C GLY A 726 36.86 -50.73 -46.41
N THR A 727 36.05 -50.16 -47.31
CA THR A 727 36.33 -48.86 -47.95
C THR A 727 35.22 -47.88 -47.65
N GLY A 728 35.55 -46.58 -47.58
CA GLY A 728 34.56 -45.53 -47.30
C GLY A 728 34.02 -45.55 -45.87
N LEU A 729 34.74 -46.16 -44.92
CA LEU A 729 34.33 -46.25 -43.52
C LEU A 729 34.45 -44.87 -42.87
N THR A 730 33.50 -44.49 -42.00
CA THR A 730 33.55 -43.22 -41.26
C THR A 730 33.35 -43.47 -39.79
N ALA A 731 34.20 -42.86 -38.96
CA ALA A 731 34.02 -42.84 -37.52
C ALA A 731 33.14 -41.66 -37.14
N SER A 732 32.34 -41.81 -36.08
CA SER A 732 31.50 -40.75 -35.55
C SER A 732 31.47 -40.77 -34.03
N VAL A 733 31.43 -39.58 -33.43
CA VAL A 733 31.18 -39.36 -32.01
C VAL A 733 29.92 -38.52 -31.88
N THR A 734 28.94 -39.02 -31.14
CA THR A 734 27.68 -38.32 -30.85
C THR A 734 27.62 -37.90 -29.39
N LEU A 735 27.47 -36.59 -29.17
CA LEU A 735 27.35 -35.93 -27.86
C LEU A 735 25.96 -35.29 -27.76
N GLY A 736 25.05 -35.95 -27.04
CA GLY A 736 23.63 -35.57 -27.03
C GLY A 736 23.00 -35.74 -28.42
N ASP A 737 22.59 -34.63 -29.03
CA ASP A 737 21.98 -34.54 -30.36
C ASP A 737 22.97 -34.15 -31.48
N ARG A 738 24.26 -33.97 -31.15
CA ARG A 738 25.29 -33.49 -32.08
C ARG A 738 26.26 -34.61 -32.45
N THR A 739 26.40 -34.89 -33.74
CA THR A 739 27.30 -35.95 -34.25
C THR A 739 28.43 -35.34 -35.07
N VAL A 740 29.68 -35.60 -34.67
CA VAL A 740 30.88 -35.22 -35.43
C VAL A 740 31.41 -36.46 -36.14
N THR A 741 31.61 -36.37 -37.45
CA THR A 741 32.00 -37.50 -38.31
C THR A 741 33.38 -37.27 -38.92
N SER A 742 34.17 -38.33 -39.07
CA SER A 742 35.47 -38.29 -39.74
C SER A 742 35.34 -38.23 -41.25
N ALA A 743 36.42 -37.83 -41.92
CA ALA A 743 36.59 -38.17 -43.33
C ALA A 743 36.57 -39.71 -43.51
N PRO A 744 36.22 -40.21 -44.71
CA PRO A 744 36.28 -41.64 -44.99
C PRO A 744 37.70 -42.20 -44.86
N TYR A 745 37.82 -43.40 -44.30
CA TYR A 745 39.04 -44.21 -44.25
C TYR A 745 38.80 -45.61 -44.84
N SER A 746 39.89 -46.29 -45.18
CA SER A 746 39.86 -47.68 -45.65
C SER A 746 40.75 -48.58 -44.81
N ILE A 747 40.31 -49.80 -44.61
CA ILE A 747 41.11 -50.87 -44.00
C ILE A 747 41.30 -51.96 -45.04
N THR A 748 42.55 -52.30 -45.35
CA THR A 748 42.89 -53.42 -46.22
C THR A 748 43.16 -54.66 -45.37
N ALA A 749 42.74 -55.83 -45.86
CA ALA A 749 43.09 -57.10 -45.24
C ALA A 749 44.62 -57.27 -45.17
N GLY A 750 45.09 -57.98 -44.14
CA GLY A 750 46.49 -58.37 -44.00
C GLY A 750 46.90 -59.47 -44.98
N ALA A 751 48.13 -59.96 -44.84
CA ALA A 751 48.62 -61.12 -45.58
C ALA A 751 47.81 -62.38 -45.24
N ALA A 752 47.66 -63.29 -46.20
CA ALA A 752 46.95 -64.56 -45.97
C ALA A 752 47.62 -65.38 -44.86
N SER A 753 46.80 -65.86 -43.92
CA SER A 753 47.17 -66.62 -42.74
C SER A 753 46.65 -68.05 -42.83
N ALA A 754 47.48 -69.01 -42.48
CA ALA A 754 47.12 -70.42 -42.45
C ALA A 754 46.10 -70.75 -41.37
N ALA A 755 45.98 -69.91 -40.33
CA ALA A 755 45.04 -70.12 -39.24
C ALA A 755 43.57 -69.97 -39.66
N THR A 756 43.30 -69.14 -40.67
CA THR A 756 41.94 -68.75 -41.08
C THR A 756 41.65 -69.07 -42.55
N SER A 757 42.68 -69.27 -43.37
CA SER A 757 42.53 -69.70 -44.76
C SER A 757 42.09 -71.17 -44.85
N THR A 758 41.34 -71.51 -45.90
CA THR A 758 40.83 -72.88 -46.11
C THR A 758 41.24 -73.44 -47.47
N LEU A 759 41.49 -74.75 -47.53
CA LEU A 759 41.82 -75.48 -48.75
C LEU A 759 40.94 -76.72 -48.84
N ALA A 760 40.32 -76.95 -50.00
CA ALA A 760 39.40 -78.06 -50.22
C ALA A 760 39.65 -78.73 -51.57
N VAL A 761 39.38 -80.03 -51.64
CA VAL A 761 39.34 -80.83 -52.87
C VAL A 761 37.88 -81.25 -53.08
N SER A 762 37.44 -81.36 -54.34
CA SER A 762 36.12 -81.91 -54.68
C SER A 762 35.94 -83.32 -54.06
N GLY A 763 34.71 -83.77 -53.86
CA GLY A 763 34.45 -85.04 -53.14
C GLY A 763 34.56 -84.96 -51.61
N GLY A 764 35.09 -83.86 -51.05
CA GLY A 764 35.10 -83.60 -49.62
C GLY A 764 36.03 -84.50 -48.82
N ALA A 765 35.76 -84.64 -47.52
CA ALA A 765 36.56 -85.50 -46.64
C ALA A 765 36.39 -86.98 -47.02
N ASN A 766 37.51 -87.66 -47.24
CA ASN A 766 37.60 -89.03 -47.74
C ASN A 766 37.00 -89.21 -49.15
N GLY A 767 37.04 -88.18 -49.98
CA GLY A 767 36.71 -88.31 -51.40
C GLY A 767 37.53 -89.42 -52.06
N THR A 768 36.89 -90.18 -52.95
CA THR A 768 37.55 -91.24 -53.71
C THR A 768 37.48 -90.89 -55.19
N PHE A 769 38.65 -90.85 -55.82
CA PHE A 769 38.82 -90.60 -57.24
C PHE A 769 39.44 -91.83 -57.90
N THR A 770 39.08 -92.11 -59.14
CA THR A 770 39.78 -93.08 -59.97
C THR A 770 40.90 -92.37 -60.73
N ALA A 771 42.03 -93.03 -60.98
CA ALA A 771 43.07 -92.49 -61.85
C ALA A 771 42.48 -92.12 -63.22
N GLY A 772 42.72 -90.88 -63.66
CA GLY A 772 42.07 -90.26 -64.81
C GLY A 772 40.91 -89.31 -64.46
N ASP A 773 40.32 -89.40 -63.26
CA ASP A 773 39.25 -88.50 -62.83
C ASP A 773 39.75 -87.06 -62.64
N GLU A 774 38.89 -86.10 -62.94
CA GLU A 774 39.12 -84.70 -62.61
C GLU A 774 38.71 -84.38 -61.16
N MET A 775 39.54 -83.60 -60.49
CA MET A 775 39.32 -83.07 -59.16
C MET A 775 39.52 -81.55 -59.12
N THR A 776 38.62 -80.84 -58.48
CA THR A 776 38.69 -79.39 -58.32
C THR A 776 39.27 -79.04 -56.96
N VAL A 777 40.35 -78.27 -56.94
CA VAL A 777 40.94 -77.71 -55.72
C VAL A 777 40.47 -76.27 -55.55
N THR A 778 40.01 -75.94 -54.35
CA THR A 778 39.50 -74.61 -53.97
C THR A 778 40.30 -74.08 -52.79
N PHE A 779 40.92 -72.91 -52.94
CA PHE A 779 41.65 -72.21 -51.89
C PHE A 779 40.97 -70.87 -51.58
N THR A 780 40.67 -70.62 -50.31
CA THR A 780 40.06 -69.37 -49.83
C THR A 780 41.04 -68.67 -48.88
N PRO A 781 41.88 -67.74 -49.37
CA PRO A 781 42.81 -66.98 -48.55
C PRO A 781 42.09 -65.99 -47.63
N ARG A 782 42.44 -66.00 -46.35
CA ARG A 782 42.00 -65.04 -45.34
C ARG A 782 43.19 -64.59 -44.50
N ASP A 783 43.17 -63.36 -44.00
CA ASP A 783 44.17 -62.89 -43.05
C ASP A 783 43.89 -63.43 -41.65
N ALA A 784 44.78 -63.16 -40.68
CA ALA A 784 44.64 -63.67 -39.32
C ALA A 784 43.36 -63.20 -38.59
N GLN A 785 42.65 -62.19 -39.08
CA GLN A 785 41.39 -61.66 -38.55
C GLN A 785 40.17 -62.15 -39.33
N ASP A 786 40.34 -63.17 -40.17
CA ASP A 786 39.32 -63.73 -41.04
C ASP A 786 38.85 -62.78 -42.15
N ASN A 787 39.59 -61.69 -42.43
CA ASN A 787 39.28 -60.82 -43.56
C ASN A 787 39.69 -61.50 -44.89
N PRO A 788 38.96 -61.27 -46.00
CA PRO A 788 39.36 -61.77 -47.31
C PRO A 788 40.74 -61.24 -47.72
N ALA A 789 41.75 -62.11 -47.78
CA ALA A 789 43.11 -61.75 -48.16
C ALA A 789 43.31 -61.91 -49.66
N THR A 790 44.21 -61.11 -50.24
CA THR A 790 44.61 -61.25 -51.64
C THR A 790 45.96 -61.96 -51.72
N ILE A 791 46.07 -62.97 -52.58
CA ILE A 791 47.33 -63.63 -52.94
C ILE A 791 47.59 -63.41 -54.43
N THR A 792 48.82 -63.61 -54.89
CA THR A 792 49.14 -63.56 -56.32
C THR A 792 48.89 -64.91 -57.00
N ALA A 793 48.79 -64.93 -58.33
CA ALA A 793 48.64 -66.17 -59.09
C ALA A 793 49.85 -67.10 -58.89
N GLU A 794 51.05 -66.53 -58.75
CA GLU A 794 52.28 -67.29 -58.48
C GLU A 794 52.23 -67.98 -57.12
N ALA A 795 51.61 -67.35 -56.12
CA ALA A 795 51.41 -67.97 -54.80
C ALA A 795 50.39 -69.11 -54.88
N ALA A 796 49.31 -68.96 -55.66
CA ALA A 796 48.35 -70.05 -55.89
C ALA A 796 49.01 -71.25 -56.62
N ASP A 797 49.96 -71.02 -57.52
CA ASP A 797 50.71 -72.08 -58.22
C ASP A 797 51.61 -72.92 -57.29
N THR A 798 51.84 -72.49 -56.04
CA THR A 798 52.54 -73.31 -55.03
C THR A 798 51.68 -74.39 -54.39
N ILE A 799 50.36 -74.41 -54.64
CA ILE A 799 49.45 -75.42 -54.13
C ILE A 799 49.84 -76.79 -54.72
N THR A 800 50.21 -77.71 -53.84
CA THR A 800 50.54 -79.09 -54.18
C THR A 800 49.34 -80.00 -54.00
N VAL A 801 49.17 -80.97 -54.89
CA VAL A 801 48.06 -81.94 -54.85
C VAL A 801 48.66 -83.33 -55.02
N ALA A 802 48.73 -84.10 -53.93
CA ALA A 802 49.39 -85.40 -53.93
C ALA A 802 48.72 -86.39 -54.91
N ASN A 803 49.53 -87.07 -55.72
CA ASN A 803 49.07 -88.04 -56.73
C ASN A 803 48.05 -87.49 -57.75
N ALA A 804 48.09 -86.19 -58.02
CA ALA A 804 47.36 -85.57 -59.12
C ALA A 804 48.28 -84.56 -59.84
N ALA A 805 48.02 -84.33 -61.11
CA ALA A 805 48.70 -83.30 -61.91
C ALA A 805 47.67 -82.28 -62.39
N PRO A 806 48.03 -81.01 -62.65
CA PRO A 806 47.09 -80.06 -63.25
C PRO A 806 46.50 -80.61 -64.54
N ALA A 807 45.18 -80.56 -64.68
CA ALA A 807 44.51 -81.02 -65.89
C ALA A 807 44.99 -80.20 -67.11
N GLN A 808 45.07 -80.84 -68.29
CA GLN A 808 45.63 -80.18 -69.47
C GLN A 808 44.83 -78.91 -69.82
N GLY A 809 45.52 -77.77 -69.89
CA GLY A 809 44.89 -76.47 -70.17
C GLY A 809 44.20 -75.81 -68.96
N SER A 810 44.28 -76.40 -67.75
CA SER A 810 43.74 -75.79 -66.54
C SER A 810 44.66 -74.70 -65.99
N ALA A 811 44.05 -73.60 -65.58
CA ALA A 811 44.70 -72.49 -64.88
C ALA A 811 43.91 -72.15 -63.60
N TRP A 812 44.56 -71.49 -62.65
CA TRP A 812 43.87 -70.94 -61.50
C TRP A 812 42.91 -69.82 -61.94
N THR A 813 41.68 -69.87 -61.46
CA THR A 813 40.69 -68.80 -61.62
C THR A 813 40.32 -68.22 -60.26
N GLN A 814 40.10 -66.90 -60.22
CA GLN A 814 39.74 -66.20 -59.00
C GLN A 814 38.37 -65.53 -59.16
N ALA A 815 37.45 -65.81 -58.24
CA ALA A 815 36.16 -65.12 -58.14
C ALA A 815 35.85 -64.82 -56.67
N GLY A 816 35.60 -63.55 -56.34
CA GLY A 816 35.25 -63.14 -54.97
C GLY A 816 36.31 -63.48 -53.92
N GLY A 817 37.59 -63.48 -54.29
CA GLY A 817 38.70 -63.84 -53.39
C GLY A 817 38.96 -65.35 -53.27
N VAL A 818 38.13 -66.21 -53.88
CA VAL A 818 38.29 -67.67 -53.87
C VAL A 818 39.02 -68.12 -55.14
N TRP A 819 40.03 -68.97 -54.97
CA TRP A 819 40.87 -69.51 -56.03
C TRP A 819 40.49 -70.96 -56.34
N THR A 820 40.29 -71.31 -57.61
CA THR A 820 39.94 -72.67 -58.03
C THR A 820 40.74 -73.16 -59.23
N ARG A 821 41.10 -74.46 -59.25
CA ARG A 821 41.76 -75.13 -60.38
C ARG A 821 41.43 -76.63 -60.43
N THR A 822 41.38 -77.18 -61.64
CA THR A 822 41.17 -78.62 -61.89
C THR A 822 42.49 -79.37 -62.04
N PHE A 823 42.59 -80.51 -61.38
CA PHE A 823 43.68 -81.49 -61.43
C PHE A 823 43.13 -82.83 -61.91
N THR A 824 43.96 -83.64 -62.56
CA THR A 824 43.65 -85.01 -62.96
C THR A 824 44.36 -85.97 -62.01
N ALA A 825 43.63 -86.88 -61.37
CA ALA A 825 44.19 -87.91 -60.51
C ALA A 825 45.09 -88.85 -61.34
N THR A 826 46.31 -89.14 -60.87
CA THR A 826 47.30 -89.89 -61.66
C THR A 826 47.65 -91.24 -61.05
N THR A 827 47.90 -91.30 -59.74
CA THR A 827 48.51 -92.47 -59.10
C THR A 827 47.70 -92.95 -57.90
N ALA A 828 47.47 -94.25 -57.80
CA ALA A 828 46.70 -94.81 -56.69
C ALA A 828 47.38 -94.55 -55.33
N GLY A 829 46.61 -94.17 -54.31
CA GLY A 829 47.09 -93.85 -52.96
C GLY A 829 45.95 -93.50 -52.00
N THR A 830 46.18 -93.67 -50.70
CA THR A 830 45.20 -93.35 -49.64
C THR A 830 45.76 -92.33 -48.67
N GLY A 831 44.88 -91.54 -48.03
CA GLY A 831 45.30 -90.50 -47.08
C GLY A 831 46.01 -89.31 -47.72
N LEU A 832 45.77 -89.07 -49.01
CA LEU A 832 46.39 -88.01 -49.80
C LEU A 832 45.77 -86.65 -49.43
N THR A 833 46.56 -85.58 -49.48
CA THR A 833 46.07 -84.22 -49.21
C THR A 833 46.57 -83.24 -50.26
N ALA A 834 45.85 -82.15 -50.46
CA ALA A 834 46.38 -80.94 -51.09
C ALA A 834 46.92 -80.02 -49.99
N GLY A 835 47.95 -79.24 -50.31
CA GLY A 835 48.59 -78.36 -49.34
C GLY A 835 49.15 -77.08 -49.95
N VAL A 836 49.07 -75.98 -49.19
CA VAL A 836 49.74 -74.71 -49.48
C VAL A 836 50.41 -74.16 -48.23
N THR A 837 51.65 -73.72 -48.37
CA THR A 837 52.41 -73.11 -47.27
C THR A 837 52.31 -71.59 -47.39
N LEU A 838 51.78 -70.96 -46.34
CA LEU A 838 51.72 -69.52 -46.14
C LEU A 838 52.80 -69.10 -45.13
N GLY A 839 52.96 -67.79 -44.91
CA GLY A 839 54.03 -67.26 -44.06
C GLY A 839 54.01 -67.74 -42.60
N ASP A 840 52.83 -68.11 -42.09
CA ASP A 840 52.59 -68.51 -40.70
C ASP A 840 52.24 -70.00 -40.52
N GLY A 841 52.15 -70.79 -41.59
CA GLY A 841 51.83 -72.21 -41.50
C GLY A 841 51.42 -72.85 -42.83
N THR A 842 51.00 -74.12 -42.78
CA THR A 842 50.48 -74.85 -43.95
C THR A 842 48.99 -75.09 -43.81
N VAL A 843 48.23 -74.78 -44.87
CA VAL A 843 46.81 -75.13 -44.98
C VAL A 843 46.72 -76.44 -45.75
N THR A 844 46.11 -77.46 -45.14
CA THR A 844 45.91 -78.77 -45.76
C THR A 844 44.43 -79.02 -46.01
N SER A 845 44.12 -79.70 -47.13
CA SER A 845 42.78 -80.21 -47.37
C SER A 845 42.46 -81.40 -46.47
N ALA A 846 41.17 -81.75 -46.39
CA ALA A 846 40.77 -83.07 -45.91
C ALA A 846 41.44 -84.19 -46.76
N PRO A 847 41.68 -85.37 -46.17
CA PRO A 847 42.28 -86.48 -46.88
C PRO A 847 41.36 -87.01 -47.98
N TYR A 848 41.93 -87.46 -49.10
CA TYR A 848 41.25 -88.16 -50.18
C TYR A 848 42.05 -89.42 -50.59
N SER A 849 41.47 -90.21 -51.47
CA SER A 849 42.10 -91.39 -52.04
C SER A 849 41.97 -91.41 -53.56
N VAL A 850 42.98 -91.97 -54.21
CA VAL A 850 42.97 -92.27 -55.65
C VAL A 850 43.03 -93.80 -55.79
N THR A 851 42.08 -94.40 -56.51
CA THR A 851 42.07 -95.82 -56.87
C THR A 851 42.55 -95.99 -58.30
N ALA A 852 43.13 -97.15 -58.62
CA ALA A 852 43.48 -97.46 -60.01
C ALA A 852 42.22 -97.59 -60.88
N GLY A 853 42.33 -97.21 -62.14
CA GLY A 853 41.28 -97.37 -63.14
C GLY A 853 41.08 -98.82 -63.60
N ALA A 854 40.16 -99.02 -64.54
CA ALA A 854 39.99 -100.30 -65.23
C ALA A 854 41.25 -100.65 -66.04
N ALA A 855 41.55 -101.96 -66.18
CA ALA A 855 42.69 -102.41 -66.96
C ALA A 855 42.54 -102.00 -68.43
N SER A 856 43.62 -101.42 -68.98
CA SER A 856 43.71 -100.98 -70.37
C SER A 856 44.67 -101.84 -71.16
N ALA A 857 44.28 -102.24 -72.37
CA ALA A 857 45.11 -103.04 -73.26
C ALA A 857 46.38 -102.31 -73.69
N ALA A 858 46.37 -100.98 -73.71
CA ALA A 858 47.50 -100.17 -74.14
C ALA A 858 48.69 -100.23 -73.16
N THR A 859 48.43 -100.44 -71.87
CA THR A 859 49.42 -100.38 -70.80
C THR A 859 49.62 -101.71 -70.08
N SER A 860 48.66 -102.63 -70.19
CA SER A 860 48.76 -103.98 -69.63
C SER A 860 49.74 -104.85 -70.43
N THR A 861 50.36 -105.84 -69.79
CA THR A 861 51.36 -106.72 -70.45
C THR A 861 51.00 -108.18 -70.28
N LEU A 862 51.23 -108.99 -71.33
CA LEU A 862 51.08 -110.44 -71.32
C LEU A 862 52.42 -111.11 -71.67
N VAL A 863 52.89 -112.04 -70.85
CA VAL A 863 54.20 -112.69 -71.00
C VAL A 863 54.03 -114.21 -70.97
N VAL A 864 54.69 -114.93 -71.87
CA VAL A 864 54.74 -116.40 -71.90
C VAL A 864 56.06 -116.87 -71.28
N SER A 865 56.07 -118.01 -70.57
CA SER A 865 57.22 -118.53 -69.82
C SER A 865 58.43 -118.93 -70.68
N GLY A 866 58.27 -119.06 -71.98
CA GLY A 866 59.30 -119.49 -72.92
C GLY A 866 58.94 -119.13 -74.36
N ASN A 867 59.90 -119.29 -75.28
CA ASN A 867 59.71 -119.01 -76.71
C ASN A 867 59.71 -120.28 -77.59
N MET A 868 60.06 -121.44 -77.03
CA MET A 868 60.05 -122.73 -77.69
C MET A 868 59.61 -123.80 -76.68
N PHE A 869 58.64 -124.61 -77.08
CA PHE A 869 58.05 -125.66 -76.27
C PHE A 869 57.95 -126.95 -77.09
N TRP A 870 58.12 -128.09 -76.45
CA TRP A 870 57.86 -129.40 -77.01
C TRP A 870 56.41 -129.78 -76.77
N ILE A 871 55.83 -130.63 -77.62
CA ILE A 871 54.53 -131.24 -77.32
C ILE A 871 54.62 -131.96 -75.97
N GLY A 872 53.71 -131.62 -75.05
CA GLY A 872 53.69 -132.08 -73.67
C GLY A 872 54.24 -131.08 -72.64
N ASP A 873 54.97 -130.05 -73.07
CA ASP A 873 55.50 -129.01 -72.17
C ASP A 873 54.38 -128.14 -71.57
N GLU A 874 54.60 -127.65 -70.35
CA GLU A 874 53.74 -126.65 -69.72
C GLU A 874 54.13 -125.23 -70.18
N ILE A 875 53.15 -124.52 -70.72
CA ILE A 875 53.22 -123.12 -71.13
C ILE A 875 52.50 -122.30 -70.06
N THR A 876 53.23 -121.40 -69.40
CA THR A 876 52.67 -120.45 -68.43
C THR A 876 52.54 -119.07 -69.07
N VAL A 877 51.40 -118.42 -68.86
CA VAL A 877 51.15 -117.04 -69.28
C VAL A 877 50.89 -116.18 -68.05
N THR A 878 51.63 -115.08 -67.91
CA THR A 878 51.51 -114.09 -66.84
C THR A 878 50.95 -112.79 -67.42
N PHE A 879 49.82 -112.33 -66.90
CA PHE A 879 49.17 -111.08 -67.25
C PHE A 879 49.31 -110.05 -66.12
N THR A 880 49.74 -108.84 -66.45
CA THR A 880 49.82 -107.71 -65.50
C THR A 880 48.83 -106.64 -65.93
N PRO A 881 47.63 -106.55 -65.33
CA PRO A 881 46.67 -105.49 -65.59
C PRO A 881 47.21 -104.13 -65.14
N ARG A 882 47.22 -103.17 -66.06
CA ARG A 882 47.47 -101.76 -65.76
C ARG A 882 46.34 -100.91 -66.30
N ASP A 883 45.97 -99.85 -65.60
CA ASP A 883 45.04 -98.85 -66.12
C ASP A 883 45.72 -97.97 -67.18
N ALA A 884 44.94 -97.10 -67.82
CA ALA A 884 45.47 -96.20 -68.86
C ALA A 884 46.60 -95.27 -68.37
N GLN A 885 46.71 -95.04 -67.05
CA GLN A 885 47.74 -94.24 -66.40
C GLN A 885 48.94 -95.09 -65.94
N GLY A 886 48.93 -96.40 -66.15
CA GLY A 886 49.99 -97.33 -65.82
C GLY A 886 49.96 -97.87 -64.39
N ASN A 887 48.96 -97.50 -63.58
CA ASN A 887 48.75 -98.06 -62.24
C ASN A 887 48.31 -99.51 -62.36
N ILE A 888 48.66 -100.37 -61.40
CA ILE A 888 48.17 -101.74 -61.37
C ILE A 888 46.65 -101.72 -61.18
N ALA A 889 45.92 -102.16 -62.21
CA ALA A 889 44.46 -102.13 -62.22
C ALA A 889 43.91 -103.29 -61.38
N ASN A 890 42.79 -103.02 -60.70
CA ASN A 890 42.13 -104.03 -59.88
C ASN A 890 41.20 -104.87 -60.77
N MET A 891 41.60 -106.10 -61.11
CA MET A 891 40.76 -107.04 -61.87
C MET A 891 40.21 -108.15 -60.97
N PRO A 892 38.91 -108.50 -61.08
CA PRO A 892 38.30 -109.55 -60.27
C PRO A 892 38.80 -110.96 -60.65
N PRO A 893 38.84 -111.92 -59.70
CA PRO A 893 39.51 -113.20 -59.91
C PRO A 893 38.98 -114.12 -61.02
N GLU A 894 37.74 -113.90 -61.45
CA GLU A 894 36.97 -114.86 -62.26
C GLU A 894 36.77 -114.45 -63.73
N SER A 895 37.48 -113.43 -64.24
CA SER A 895 37.32 -112.99 -65.63
C SER A 895 38.66 -112.66 -66.32
N PRO A 896 39.11 -113.57 -67.20
CA PRO A 896 39.60 -113.18 -68.50
C PRO A 896 38.57 -113.62 -69.54
N ASP A 897 37.91 -112.65 -70.18
CA ASP A 897 36.83 -112.87 -71.16
C ASP A 897 37.25 -113.63 -72.43
N THR A 898 38.54 -113.97 -72.58
CA THR A 898 39.05 -115.17 -73.26
C THR A 898 40.56 -115.00 -73.35
N ILE A 899 41.32 -115.78 -72.57
CA ILE A 899 42.74 -115.97 -72.89
C ILE A 899 42.85 -117.07 -73.93
N ASN A 900 43.51 -116.76 -75.03
CA ASN A 900 43.81 -117.71 -76.08
C ASN A 900 45.30 -118.04 -76.02
N ILE A 901 45.62 -119.33 -75.88
CA ILE A 901 46.98 -119.87 -75.94
C ILE A 901 47.00 -120.83 -77.14
N PRO A 902 47.26 -120.34 -78.36
CA PRO A 902 47.25 -121.19 -79.54
C PRO A 902 48.18 -122.40 -79.40
N GLY A 903 47.73 -123.56 -79.90
CA GLY A 903 48.50 -124.80 -79.86
C GLY A 903 48.61 -125.49 -78.49
N ALA A 904 48.11 -124.86 -77.42
CA ALA A 904 48.04 -125.44 -76.09
C ALA A 904 46.59 -125.76 -75.69
N ALA A 905 46.39 -126.84 -74.94
CA ALA A 905 45.13 -127.10 -74.26
C ALA A 905 45.25 -126.77 -72.76
N PRO A 906 44.15 -126.43 -72.07
CA PRO A 906 44.16 -126.26 -70.64
C PRO A 906 44.73 -127.51 -69.95
N ALA A 907 45.71 -127.32 -69.08
CA ALA A 907 46.33 -128.42 -68.36
C ALA A 907 45.30 -129.10 -67.42
N GLN A 908 45.09 -130.41 -67.56
CA GLN A 908 44.16 -131.18 -66.73
C GLN A 908 44.62 -131.16 -65.27
N GLY A 909 43.92 -130.41 -64.41
CA GLY A 909 44.20 -130.31 -62.97
C GLY A 909 44.93 -129.04 -62.51
N SER A 910 45.31 -128.14 -63.42
CA SER A 910 45.89 -126.82 -63.09
C SER A 910 44.82 -125.74 -63.25
N GLY A 911 44.37 -125.13 -62.14
CA GLY A 911 43.42 -124.01 -62.18
C GLY A 911 44.13 -122.67 -62.46
N SER A 912 43.43 -121.74 -63.12
CA SER A 912 43.85 -120.34 -63.19
C SER A 912 43.92 -119.72 -61.79
N ALA A 913 45.00 -118.99 -61.46
CA ALA A 913 45.16 -118.38 -60.15
C ALA A 913 45.63 -116.92 -60.25
N TRP A 914 44.90 -116.03 -59.58
CA TRP A 914 45.37 -114.67 -59.28
C TRP A 914 46.39 -114.73 -58.16
N MET A 915 47.53 -114.08 -58.35
CA MET A 915 48.52 -113.92 -57.28
C MET A 915 48.29 -112.57 -56.58
N PRO A 916 47.86 -112.56 -55.31
CA PRO A 916 47.58 -111.30 -54.60
C PRO A 916 48.82 -110.43 -54.40
N ALA A 917 50.02 -111.02 -54.38
CA ALA A 917 51.25 -110.35 -53.97
C ALA A 917 51.97 -109.55 -55.09
N GLY A 918 51.35 -109.38 -56.25
CA GLY A 918 51.95 -108.59 -57.35
C GLY A 918 50.97 -108.03 -58.36
N GLY A 919 49.66 -108.18 -58.14
CA GLY A 919 48.63 -107.73 -59.07
C GLY A 919 48.73 -108.39 -60.45
N THR A 920 49.31 -109.59 -60.53
CA THR A 920 49.46 -110.37 -61.76
C THR A 920 48.56 -111.60 -61.75
N TRP A 921 48.03 -111.94 -62.91
CA TRP A 921 47.24 -113.14 -63.15
C TRP A 921 48.05 -114.19 -63.91
N LEU A 922 47.88 -115.47 -63.59
CA LEU A 922 48.68 -116.55 -64.16
C LEU A 922 47.78 -117.69 -64.66
N MET A 923 48.08 -118.22 -65.84
CA MET A 923 47.43 -119.40 -66.42
C MET A 923 48.44 -120.36 -67.04
N THR A 924 48.20 -121.67 -66.91
CA THR A 924 49.03 -122.69 -67.55
C THR A 924 48.24 -123.57 -68.53
N GLY A 925 48.87 -123.94 -69.63
CA GLY A 925 48.36 -124.86 -70.63
C GLY A 925 49.43 -125.85 -71.07
N ILE A 926 49.06 -127.02 -71.56
CA ILE A 926 49.99 -128.01 -72.10
C ILE A 926 50.06 -127.86 -73.62
N ALA A 927 51.26 -127.75 -74.16
CA ALA A 927 51.51 -127.73 -75.60
C ALA A 927 51.03 -129.04 -76.26
N GLN A 928 50.15 -128.96 -77.24
CA GLN A 928 49.55 -130.13 -77.90
C GLN A 928 49.75 -130.16 -79.41
N ASN A 929 49.70 -129.02 -80.08
CA ASN A 929 49.75 -128.93 -81.53
C ASN A 929 50.98 -128.14 -81.96
N GLU A 930 51.72 -128.68 -82.92
CA GLU A 930 52.86 -127.98 -83.52
C GLU A 930 52.44 -126.68 -84.21
N GLY A 931 53.35 -125.72 -84.21
CA GLY A 931 53.24 -124.52 -85.02
C GLY A 931 54.21 -123.45 -84.56
N SER A 932 54.62 -122.65 -85.53
CA SER A 932 55.57 -121.56 -85.35
C SER A 932 54.86 -120.21 -85.25
N ASN A 933 55.46 -119.27 -84.50
CA ASN A 933 55.01 -117.89 -84.40
C ASN A 933 53.60 -117.73 -83.79
N MET A 934 53.26 -118.59 -82.84
CA MET A 934 52.02 -118.53 -82.07
C MET A 934 52.07 -117.39 -81.05
N VAL A 935 50.97 -116.67 -80.84
CA VAL A 935 50.90 -115.54 -79.91
C VAL A 935 49.75 -115.78 -78.93
N ALA A 936 50.07 -115.84 -77.64
CA ALA A 936 49.04 -115.87 -76.61
C ALA A 936 48.41 -114.47 -76.54
N SER A 937 47.12 -114.41 -76.24
CA SER A 937 46.41 -113.13 -76.17
C SER A 937 45.35 -113.15 -75.09
N ILE A 938 45.14 -112.02 -74.44
CA ILE A 938 44.02 -111.77 -73.53
C ILE A 938 43.21 -110.59 -74.07
N THR A 939 41.89 -110.74 -74.12
CA THR A 939 40.98 -109.68 -74.55
C THR A 939 40.50 -108.89 -73.33
N LEU A 940 40.73 -107.58 -73.34
CA LEU A 940 40.16 -106.61 -72.41
C LEU A 940 39.05 -105.81 -73.12
N ALA A 941 38.29 -105.03 -72.35
CA ALA A 941 37.18 -104.23 -72.89
C ALA A 941 37.63 -103.21 -73.96
N ASP A 942 38.87 -102.74 -73.90
CA ASP A 942 39.42 -101.71 -74.80
C ASP A 942 40.40 -102.26 -75.86
N GLY A 943 40.68 -103.57 -75.88
CA GLY A 943 41.56 -104.18 -76.88
C GLY A 943 42.16 -105.52 -76.48
N ILE A 944 43.05 -106.04 -77.33
CA ILE A 944 43.74 -107.31 -77.10
C ILE A 944 45.16 -107.02 -76.64
N VAL A 945 45.62 -107.71 -75.58
CA VAL A 945 47.01 -107.70 -75.12
C VAL A 945 47.69 -108.97 -75.63
N PRO A 946 48.57 -108.88 -76.64
CA PRO A 946 49.31 -110.02 -77.15
C PRO A 946 50.57 -110.30 -76.31
N SER A 947 51.01 -111.55 -76.30
CA SER A 947 52.35 -111.94 -75.85
C SER A 947 53.39 -111.80 -76.96
N ALA A 948 54.66 -111.98 -76.62
CA ALA A 948 55.67 -112.31 -77.62
C ALA A 948 55.36 -113.67 -78.30
N PRO A 949 55.75 -113.88 -79.57
CA PRO A 949 55.51 -115.14 -80.26
C PRO A 949 56.35 -116.29 -79.71
N TYR A 950 55.77 -117.49 -79.69
CA TYR A 950 56.41 -118.75 -79.29
C TYR A 950 56.17 -119.85 -80.34
N THR A 951 56.93 -120.94 -80.25
CA THR A 951 56.84 -122.08 -81.17
C THR A 951 56.63 -123.38 -80.39
N ILE A 952 55.74 -124.25 -80.89
CA ILE A 952 55.58 -125.63 -80.39
C ILE A 952 56.09 -126.59 -81.47
N THR A 953 56.97 -127.53 -81.13
CA THR A 953 57.58 -128.50 -82.06
C THR A 953 57.44 -129.94 -81.56
N ALA A 954 57.35 -130.92 -82.46
CA ALA A 954 57.39 -132.33 -82.08
C ALA A 954 58.77 -132.72 -81.55
N GLY A 955 58.79 -133.51 -80.47
CA GLY A 955 60.00 -134.15 -79.98
C GLY A 955 60.48 -135.21 -80.96
N ALA A 956 61.80 -135.24 -81.23
CA ALA A 956 62.43 -136.38 -81.87
C ALA A 956 62.32 -137.61 -80.95
N THR A 957 61.90 -138.75 -81.48
CA THR A 957 62.03 -140.04 -80.79
C THR A 957 63.50 -140.31 -80.47
N ASN A 958 63.85 -140.22 -79.19
CA ASN A 958 64.56 -141.25 -78.44
C ASN A 958 64.42 -141.01 -76.93
#